data_AF-A0A317U3F7-F1
#
_entry.id   AF-A0A317U3F7-F1
#
_cell.length_a   1.000
_cell.length_b   1.000
_cell.length_c   1.000
_cell.angle_alpha   90.00
_cell.angle_beta   90.00
_cell.angle_gamma   90.00
#
_symmetry.space_group_name_H-M   'P 1'
#
loop_
_entity.id
_entity.type
_entity.pdbx_description
1 polymer ?
#
loop_
_entity_poly.entity_id
_entity_poly.type
_entity_poly.pdbx_seq_one_letter_code
_entity_poly.pdbx_strand_id
1 'polypeptide(L)'
;MLPLNFITQGSLVVPANISVPLVFPGVRGKIKKPIPLPGDRSLEANSLAIIQPLNLDKPEEKQRFRLTPYVPIGSSRDDLPENQRNISIDEENSCEVELDDPTQYLEYIEQYQQTEAPLFGKGSPSIDDVRQARVPDCFLLASIAAILSQPDGASYIRSMLRQNNDGTTTVRLFNPKTLEPVYVRVENSYIVDQKGSLNNHTALWVDILEKAAASVPEFFGNTNPSMSGALKGGTESNALKILTGCHSKEKYINNDKFFAWDIGNFFASELEQLEVLTQQKKLMQELGGEHQSGIDKIISEMLSARIRVFEEIFDEDAEKICLQLIDFYIKNRDVWGKKYNEYSNSQQRLEEIIKHFSQDETNQQAVDILKKLFNYYHKDVKQNVRRDNQELFSGIYSPEELQVFNDITNKLAEGESLTAGTPHRYDEKVPGLRAMHAYTIVDAFETLRPVNKDEDVMRPIKMIRIRNPWGFTGRIYLPNMENPDQIEIKEERVAGTFDLELKDFCRYYESYTSTQNFTEVRVLAEKRKRLALKMQNLLNGDHTLPGKDTQHDLSSKIDAYFECKADLVSIQMIAVELLNEDIHKKIAEVFEDKQRNYEDVIDSLKEIIEANKITMMNIFQTSDCELIAVSINYWWQNANQQCSPEDEKKYEHQLIDSVMKDNLLWQHFVENYQTNASLALKPLNKSRRLIDDLFKSIEESKESLQSLDPHDEGYVSFLKALLLQTALLKQHIGYLEKNEQLLLQYDIKIDAFRKKAAQLDAYIEELMQSNPSAYHVKMQLEQELPQQSVSIDDFTADTERLLKKNLAEMGIVSNEYHEKEQIAHASNQENESEPQKSRYLPQWLISLQNLLERVLEAITNWNSPNPINNDQSSSRAGYNLKPTGDKYSNHFKRLAFFVPVVPDNETMHTVADFVFKS
;
A
#
# COMPACT_ATOMS: atom_id res chain seq x y z
N MET A 1 46.96 -11.96 19.31
CA MET A 1 45.91 -12.64 20.08
C MET A 1 44.62 -11.90 19.83
N LEU A 2 43.75 -12.47 19.01
CA LEU A 2 42.39 -11.96 18.75
C LEU A 2 41.45 -12.42 19.89
N PRO A 3 40.36 -11.69 20.19
CA PRO A 3 39.42 -12.09 21.23
C PRO A 3 38.74 -13.41 20.89
N LEU A 4 38.68 -14.33 21.87
CA LEU A 4 38.15 -15.70 21.75
C LEU A 4 36.68 -15.81 21.30
N ASN A 5 35.92 -14.71 21.28
CA ASN A 5 34.48 -14.73 20.95
C ASN A 5 34.18 -14.71 19.44
N PHE A 6 35.21 -14.74 18.58
CA PHE A 6 35.06 -14.71 17.12
C PHE A 6 34.99 -16.09 16.45
N ILE A 7 35.26 -17.19 17.18
CA ILE A 7 35.34 -18.54 16.59
C ILE A 7 33.96 -19.10 16.19
N THR A 8 32.85 -18.50 16.65
CA THR A 8 31.51 -19.12 16.46
C THR A 8 30.55 -18.40 15.52
N GLN A 9 30.79 -17.16 15.08
CA GLN A 9 29.74 -16.40 14.34
C GLN A 9 30.23 -15.46 13.22
N GLY A 10 31.49 -15.53 12.78
CA GLY A 10 31.98 -14.72 11.66
C GLY A 10 32.49 -15.59 10.53
N SER A 11 31.83 -15.53 9.37
CA SER A 11 32.31 -15.95 8.04
C SER A 11 32.87 -17.38 7.91
N LEU A 12 32.07 -18.23 7.24
CA LEU A 12 32.40 -19.55 6.67
C LEU A 12 32.49 -20.76 7.63
N VAL A 13 32.05 -20.67 8.89
CA VAL A 13 31.76 -21.89 9.67
C VAL A 13 30.33 -22.34 9.38
N VAL A 14 30.15 -23.46 8.67
CA VAL A 14 28.89 -24.22 8.70
C VAL A 14 28.83 -24.91 10.07
N PRO A 15 27.93 -24.53 10.99
CA PRO A 15 27.82 -25.23 12.26
C PRO A 15 27.38 -26.67 11.99
N ALA A 16 27.99 -27.65 12.66
CA ALA A 16 27.76 -29.07 12.42
C ALA A 16 26.29 -29.55 12.61
N ASN A 17 25.38 -28.67 13.04
CA ASN A 17 23.98 -28.96 13.34
C ASN A 17 22.96 -27.95 12.76
N ILE A 18 23.31 -27.15 11.73
CA ILE A 18 22.31 -26.29 11.04
C ILE A 18 22.06 -26.82 9.63
N SER A 19 20.80 -27.13 9.35
CA SER A 19 20.29 -27.68 8.07
C SER A 19 20.04 -26.64 6.99
N VAL A 20 20.66 -25.45 7.06
CA VAL A 20 20.40 -24.35 6.12
C VAL A 20 21.63 -24.14 5.23
N PRO A 21 21.52 -24.34 3.90
CA PRO A 21 22.66 -24.29 2.97
C PRO A 21 23.12 -22.85 2.68
N LEU A 22 24.44 -22.65 2.61
CA LEU A 22 25.02 -21.43 2.03
C LEU A 22 24.57 -21.27 0.58
N VAL A 23 24.19 -20.06 0.19
CA VAL A 23 23.68 -19.70 -1.15
C VAL A 23 24.71 -19.93 -2.24
N PHE A 24 25.97 -19.64 -1.92
CA PHE A 24 27.05 -19.63 -2.88
C PHE A 24 28.33 -20.08 -2.18
N PRO A 25 29.09 -21.03 -2.74
CA PRO A 25 30.26 -21.58 -2.05
C PRO A 25 31.51 -20.66 -2.12
N GLY A 26 31.39 -19.41 -2.59
CA GLY A 26 32.52 -18.50 -2.75
C GLY A 26 32.19 -17.01 -2.62
N VAL A 27 33.20 -16.22 -2.23
CA VAL A 27 33.15 -14.79 -1.90
C VAL A 27 33.70 -13.97 -3.07
N ARG A 28 33.05 -12.88 -3.47
CA ARG A 28 33.64 -11.99 -4.47
C ARG A 28 34.86 -11.31 -3.88
N GLY A 29 35.94 -11.29 -4.65
CA GLY A 29 37.20 -10.75 -4.19
C GLY A 29 38.08 -10.26 -5.32
N LYS A 30 39.26 -9.81 -4.92
CA LYS A 30 40.28 -9.28 -5.79
C LYS A 30 41.63 -9.90 -5.45
N ILE A 31 42.41 -10.16 -6.48
CA ILE A 31 43.78 -10.64 -6.34
C ILE A 31 44.69 -9.45 -6.03
N LYS A 32 45.27 -9.37 -4.84
CA LYS A 32 46.17 -8.26 -4.42
C LYS A 32 47.55 -8.35 -5.04
N LYS A 33 48.06 -9.57 -5.18
CA LYS A 33 49.38 -9.87 -5.72
C LYS A 33 49.26 -11.00 -6.72
N PRO A 34 50.12 -11.04 -7.76
CA PRO A 34 50.05 -12.09 -8.74
C PRO A 34 50.15 -13.47 -8.08
N ILE A 35 49.25 -14.38 -8.41
CA ILE A 35 49.26 -15.76 -7.89
C ILE A 35 49.78 -16.65 -9.02
N PRO A 36 50.99 -17.25 -8.90
CA PRO A 36 51.52 -18.13 -9.92
C PRO A 36 50.69 -19.41 -9.98
N LEU A 37 50.35 -19.83 -11.19
CA LEU A 37 49.61 -21.06 -11.50
C LEU A 37 50.53 -22.06 -12.23
N PRO A 38 50.19 -23.36 -12.23
CA PRO A 38 50.94 -24.35 -13.01
C PRO A 38 50.97 -24.02 -14.51
N GLY A 39 52.14 -24.19 -15.14
CA GLY A 39 52.34 -24.03 -16.58
C GLY A 39 52.57 -22.58 -17.05
N ASP A 40 53.42 -21.82 -16.35
CA ASP A 40 53.78 -20.42 -16.64
C ASP A 40 52.59 -19.42 -16.69
N ARG A 41 51.45 -19.79 -16.09
CA ARG A 41 50.28 -18.91 -15.95
C ARG A 41 50.31 -18.17 -14.61
N SER A 42 49.65 -17.01 -14.54
CA SER A 42 49.42 -16.28 -13.28
C SER A 42 48.04 -15.65 -13.26
N LEU A 43 47.42 -15.59 -12.09
CA LEU A 43 46.33 -14.65 -11.85
C LEU A 43 46.94 -13.29 -11.56
N GLU A 44 46.64 -12.30 -12.40
CA GLU A 44 47.24 -10.97 -12.31
C GLU A 44 46.77 -10.20 -11.08
N ALA A 45 47.65 -9.36 -10.56
CA ALA A 45 47.27 -8.40 -9.52
C ALA A 45 46.15 -7.48 -10.04
N ASN A 46 45.22 -7.18 -9.17
CA ASN A 46 43.97 -6.45 -9.39
C ASN A 46 42.88 -7.15 -10.20
N SER A 47 43.05 -8.39 -10.64
CA SER A 47 41.96 -9.16 -11.24
C SER A 47 40.87 -9.48 -10.22
N LEU A 48 39.62 -9.53 -10.70
CA LEU A 48 38.46 -9.94 -9.89
C LEU A 48 38.31 -11.46 -9.94
N ALA A 49 38.00 -12.07 -8.80
CA ALA A 49 37.80 -13.50 -8.70
C ALA A 49 36.72 -13.85 -7.67
N ILE A 50 36.00 -14.93 -7.91
CA ILE A 50 35.21 -15.63 -6.90
C ILE A 50 36.20 -16.49 -6.09
N ILE A 51 36.27 -16.26 -4.79
CA ILE A 51 37.17 -16.93 -3.85
C ILE A 51 36.35 -17.94 -3.06
N GLN A 52 36.46 -19.22 -3.41
CA GLN A 52 35.80 -20.33 -2.73
C GLN A 52 36.82 -21.08 -1.85
N PRO A 53 36.75 -21.00 -0.53
CA PRO A 53 37.60 -21.82 0.33
C PRO A 53 37.17 -23.29 0.26
N LEU A 54 38.15 -24.20 0.26
CA LEU A 54 37.93 -25.63 0.03
C LEU A 54 38.08 -26.50 1.29
N ASN A 55 38.72 -25.98 2.35
CA ASN A 55 38.99 -26.73 3.59
C ASN A 55 38.91 -25.83 4.84
N LEU A 56 37.90 -24.95 4.88
CA LEU A 56 37.75 -23.99 5.97
C LEU A 56 37.37 -24.65 7.31
N ASP A 57 36.80 -25.86 7.27
CA ASP A 57 36.50 -26.73 8.40
C ASP A 57 37.75 -27.32 9.06
N LYS A 58 38.93 -27.17 8.44
CA LYS A 58 40.21 -27.73 8.89
C LYS A 58 41.29 -26.65 9.00
N PRO A 59 41.21 -25.77 10.02
CA PRO A 59 42.14 -24.65 10.17
C PRO A 59 43.61 -25.07 10.38
N GLU A 60 43.85 -26.31 10.77
CA GLU A 60 45.18 -26.93 10.90
C GLU A 60 45.84 -27.33 9.56
N GLU A 61 45.06 -27.46 8.48
CA GLU A 61 45.58 -27.71 7.15
C GLU A 61 45.96 -26.39 6.45
N LYS A 62 46.86 -26.45 5.47
CA LYS A 62 47.13 -25.29 4.60
C LYS A 62 45.83 -24.86 3.92
N GLN A 63 45.51 -23.58 3.98
CA GLN A 63 44.26 -23.05 3.44
C GLN A 63 44.25 -23.16 1.91
N ARG A 64 43.23 -23.83 1.38
CA ARG A 64 42.99 -24.08 -0.04
C ARG A 64 41.83 -23.25 -0.54
N PHE A 65 41.98 -22.69 -1.72
CA PHE A 65 40.97 -21.87 -2.37
C PHE A 65 40.78 -22.29 -3.82
N ARG A 66 39.55 -22.36 -4.28
CA ARG A 66 39.19 -22.27 -5.69
C ARG A 66 39.00 -20.80 -6.04
N LEU A 67 39.81 -20.30 -6.95
CA LEU A 67 39.73 -18.95 -7.50
C LEU A 67 39.15 -19.03 -8.91
N THR A 68 38.02 -18.38 -9.14
CA THR A 68 37.38 -18.29 -10.46
C THR A 68 37.39 -16.84 -10.92
N PRO A 69 38.30 -16.45 -11.84
CA PRO A 69 38.35 -15.09 -12.36
C PRO A 69 37.02 -14.72 -13.02
N TYR A 70 36.67 -13.44 -12.97
CA TYR A 70 35.46 -12.96 -13.65
C TYR A 70 35.60 -11.53 -14.16
N VAL A 71 34.75 -11.17 -15.11
CA VAL A 71 34.58 -9.79 -15.60
C VAL A 71 33.13 -9.35 -15.43
N PRO A 72 32.83 -8.09 -15.07
CA PRO A 72 31.45 -7.59 -15.05
C PRO A 72 30.79 -7.63 -16.43
N ILE A 73 29.52 -8.03 -16.50
CA ILE A 73 28.65 -7.92 -17.68
C ILE A 73 27.53 -6.92 -17.34
N GLY A 74 27.27 -5.93 -18.20
CA GLY A 74 26.10 -5.05 -18.06
C GLY A 74 24.82 -5.88 -18.09
N SER A 75 23.97 -5.74 -17.09
CA SER A 75 22.96 -6.76 -16.79
C SER A 75 21.68 -6.58 -17.60
N SER A 76 21.08 -7.72 -17.92
CA SER A 76 19.73 -7.85 -18.45
C SER A 76 19.11 -9.03 -17.70
N ARG A 77 17.93 -8.83 -17.07
CA ARG A 77 16.84 -9.81 -16.81
C ARG A 77 16.42 -10.19 -15.36
N ASP A 78 15.38 -11.03 -15.37
CA ASP A 78 14.27 -11.39 -14.47
C ASP A 78 14.56 -12.40 -13.32
N ASP A 79 15.80 -12.53 -12.81
CA ASP A 79 16.14 -13.55 -11.79
C ASP A 79 17.05 -13.08 -10.64
N LEU A 80 17.29 -13.97 -9.66
CA LEU A 80 17.94 -13.71 -8.36
C LEU A 80 19.37 -13.09 -8.51
N PRO A 81 19.70 -11.96 -7.85
CA PRO A 81 21.02 -11.29 -7.92
C PRO A 81 22.23 -12.15 -7.55
N GLU A 82 22.02 -13.09 -6.65
CA GLU A 82 23.00 -13.99 -6.07
C GLU A 82 23.47 -15.04 -7.07
N ASN A 83 22.75 -15.18 -8.19
CA ASN A 83 23.13 -16.04 -9.33
C ASN A 83 24.31 -15.49 -10.15
N GLN A 84 24.89 -14.34 -9.77
CA GLN A 84 26.11 -13.76 -10.36
C GLN A 84 26.02 -13.52 -11.89
N ARG A 85 24.85 -13.21 -12.43
CA ARG A 85 24.67 -13.01 -13.88
C ARG A 85 25.16 -11.67 -14.42
N ASN A 86 25.50 -10.75 -13.52
CA ASN A 86 26.21 -9.51 -13.84
C ASN A 86 27.72 -9.70 -13.97
N ILE A 87 28.20 -10.94 -14.03
CA ILE A 87 29.60 -11.28 -14.28
C ILE A 87 29.71 -12.43 -15.29
N SER A 88 30.75 -12.40 -16.11
CA SER A 88 31.21 -13.50 -16.95
C SER A 88 32.35 -14.16 -16.21
N ILE A 89 32.13 -15.41 -15.81
CA ILE A 89 33.13 -16.24 -15.16
C ILE A 89 34.06 -16.84 -16.22
N ASP A 90 35.34 -16.91 -15.88
CA ASP A 90 36.38 -17.51 -16.70
C ASP A 90 36.75 -18.88 -16.12
N GLU A 91 35.92 -19.87 -16.46
CA GLU A 91 36.03 -21.26 -16.02
C GLU A 91 37.37 -21.87 -16.44
N GLU A 92 37.90 -21.47 -17.59
CA GLU A 92 39.17 -21.99 -18.13
C GLU A 92 40.37 -21.53 -17.29
N ASN A 93 40.28 -20.34 -16.68
CA ASN A 93 41.27 -19.82 -15.74
C ASN A 93 40.91 -20.01 -14.27
N SER A 94 39.86 -20.78 -13.98
CA SER A 94 39.57 -21.23 -12.62
C SER A 94 40.66 -22.18 -12.12
N CYS A 95 41.14 -21.96 -10.89
CA CYS A 95 42.24 -22.74 -10.33
C CYS A 95 42.06 -22.99 -8.84
N GLU A 96 42.63 -24.09 -8.35
CA GLU A 96 42.80 -24.32 -6.92
C GLU A 96 44.20 -23.91 -6.50
N VAL A 97 44.31 -23.14 -5.42
CA VAL A 97 45.57 -22.64 -4.89
C VAL A 97 45.67 -22.92 -3.39
N GLU A 98 46.89 -23.21 -2.93
CA GLU A 98 47.25 -23.24 -1.51
C GLU A 98 47.97 -21.94 -1.18
N LEU A 99 47.48 -21.23 -0.16
CA LEU A 99 48.05 -19.94 0.25
C LEU A 99 48.42 -20.00 1.73
N ASP A 100 49.71 -19.78 2.04
CA ASP A 100 50.22 -19.76 3.42
C ASP A 100 49.76 -18.51 4.20
N ASP A 101 49.59 -17.38 3.51
CA ASP A 101 48.96 -16.15 4.05
C ASP A 101 47.94 -15.60 3.04
N PRO A 102 46.70 -16.12 3.04
CA PRO A 102 45.67 -15.74 2.07
C PRO A 102 45.42 -14.23 2.04
N THR A 103 45.56 -13.51 3.16
CA THR A 103 45.27 -12.07 3.26
C THR A 103 46.26 -11.18 2.50
N GLN A 104 47.45 -11.72 2.22
CA GLN A 104 48.48 -11.07 1.42
C GLN A 104 48.17 -11.11 -0.09
N TYR A 105 47.47 -12.16 -0.54
CA TYR A 105 47.17 -12.44 -1.94
C TYR A 105 45.73 -12.12 -2.32
N LEU A 106 44.81 -12.25 -1.37
CA LEU A 106 43.37 -12.15 -1.59
C LEU A 106 42.80 -10.97 -0.81
N GLU A 107 41.92 -10.23 -1.48
CA GLU A 107 41.05 -9.24 -0.89
C GLU A 107 39.61 -9.72 -1.02
N TYR A 108 39.00 -10.10 0.10
CA TYR A 108 37.57 -10.36 0.14
C TYR A 108 36.83 -9.02 0.05
N ILE A 109 35.90 -8.90 -0.90
CA ILE A 109 35.10 -7.68 -1.07
C ILE A 109 33.84 -7.78 -0.22
N GLU A 110 32.98 -8.78 -0.45
CA GLU A 110 31.71 -8.95 0.24
C GLU A 110 31.13 -10.38 0.05
N GLN A 111 30.37 -10.87 1.04
CA GLN A 111 29.63 -12.13 0.98
C GLN A 111 28.22 -11.98 1.56
N TYR A 112 27.31 -12.87 1.16
CA TYR A 112 25.94 -12.92 1.66
C TYR A 112 25.79 -14.02 2.71
N GLN A 113 25.21 -13.68 3.86
CA GLN A 113 24.88 -14.64 4.90
C GLN A 113 23.37 -14.81 5.00
N GLN A 114 22.86 -16.02 4.68
CA GLN A 114 21.44 -16.35 4.79
C GLN A 114 20.92 -16.23 6.22
N THR A 115 19.63 -15.94 6.32
CA THR A 115 18.92 -15.88 7.59
C THR A 115 17.45 -16.27 7.41
N GLU A 116 16.92 -16.98 8.40
CA GLU A 116 15.48 -17.27 8.53
C GLU A 116 14.77 -16.20 9.38
N ALA A 117 15.47 -15.11 9.75
CA ALA A 117 14.87 -14.04 10.52
C ALA A 117 13.62 -13.48 9.79
N PRO A 118 12.54 -13.19 10.54
CA PRO A 118 11.36 -12.58 9.95
C PRO A 118 11.71 -11.21 9.38
N LEU A 119 11.20 -10.90 8.19
CA LEU A 119 11.54 -9.69 7.44
C LEU A 119 11.38 -8.40 8.27
N PHE A 120 10.28 -8.28 9.01
CA PHE A 120 9.94 -7.08 9.80
C PHE A 120 10.11 -7.23 11.32
N GLY A 121 10.75 -8.31 11.80
CA GLY A 121 10.84 -8.57 13.23
C GLY A 121 9.46 -8.64 13.91
N LYS A 122 9.36 -8.15 15.16
CA LYS A 122 8.09 -8.05 15.91
C LYS A 122 7.32 -6.74 15.67
N GLY A 123 7.85 -5.83 14.85
CA GLY A 123 7.35 -4.46 14.71
C GLY A 123 6.89 -4.08 13.31
N SER A 124 6.44 -2.83 13.18
CA SER A 124 6.34 -2.16 11.87
C SER A 124 7.71 -1.62 11.48
N PRO A 125 8.02 -1.49 10.17
CA PRO A 125 9.23 -0.78 9.72
C PRO A 125 9.37 0.57 10.44
N SER A 126 10.57 0.85 10.95
CA SER A 126 10.87 2.08 11.68
C SER A 126 12.14 2.74 11.14
N ILE A 127 12.23 4.06 11.28
CA ILE A 127 13.43 4.84 10.94
C ILE A 127 14.66 4.38 11.76
N ASP A 128 14.43 3.77 12.93
CA ASP A 128 15.49 3.21 13.77
C ASP A 128 16.11 1.92 13.22
N ASP A 129 15.43 1.26 12.28
CA ASP A 129 15.96 0.10 11.55
C ASP A 129 17.07 0.48 10.58
N VAL A 130 17.08 1.74 10.12
CA VAL A 130 18.06 2.28 9.18
C VAL A 130 19.31 2.72 9.95
N ARG A 131 20.39 1.94 9.81
CA ARG A 131 21.67 2.12 10.48
C ARG A 131 22.83 1.73 9.57
N GLN A 132 23.14 2.65 8.66
CA GLN A 132 24.30 2.53 7.80
C GLN A 132 25.58 2.34 8.61
N ALA A 133 26.50 1.52 8.09
CA ALA A 133 27.85 1.47 8.63
C ALA A 133 28.93 1.58 7.54
N ARG A 134 29.18 0.52 6.78
CA ARG A 134 30.34 0.43 5.87
C ARG A 134 29.98 0.47 4.40
N VAL A 135 28.70 0.28 4.05
CA VAL A 135 28.22 0.43 2.68
C VAL A 135 27.99 1.93 2.40
N PRO A 136 28.50 2.49 1.29
CA PRO A 136 28.45 3.93 1.00
C PRO A 136 27.13 4.36 0.32
N ASP A 137 26.00 3.92 0.84
CA ASP A 137 24.64 4.06 0.29
C ASP A 137 23.78 5.08 1.04
N CYS A 138 24.40 6.15 1.56
CA CYS A 138 23.71 7.09 2.45
C CYS A 138 22.51 7.75 1.77
N PHE A 139 22.60 8.03 0.46
CA PHE A 139 21.53 8.58 -0.36
C PHE A 139 20.31 7.65 -0.45
N LEU A 140 20.52 6.33 -0.52
CA LEU A 140 19.45 5.34 -0.54
C LEU A 140 18.79 5.24 0.83
N LEU A 141 19.61 5.12 1.88
CA LEU A 141 19.12 4.96 3.25
C LEU A 141 18.44 6.22 3.79
N ALA A 142 18.95 7.41 3.46
CA ALA A 142 18.27 8.68 3.76
C ALA A 142 16.91 8.77 3.05
N SER A 143 16.80 8.25 1.83
CA SER A 143 15.54 8.20 1.09
C SER A 143 14.54 7.22 1.70
N ILE A 144 14.99 6.04 2.15
CA ILE A 144 14.16 5.08 2.90
C ILE A 144 13.66 5.71 4.20
N ALA A 145 14.55 6.36 4.95
CA ALA A 145 14.20 7.05 6.18
C ALA A 145 13.25 8.23 5.94
N ALA A 146 13.34 8.93 4.79
CA ALA A 146 12.43 9.99 4.39
C ALA A 146 11.02 9.49 4.09
N ILE A 147 10.90 8.30 3.50
CA ILE A 147 9.61 7.64 3.33
C ILE A 147 9.05 7.26 4.71
N LEU A 148 9.87 6.69 5.59
CA LEU A 148 9.46 6.26 6.94
C LEU A 148 9.11 7.40 7.90
N SER A 149 9.65 8.61 7.70
CA SER A 149 9.29 9.76 8.54
C SER A 149 7.85 10.23 8.33
N GLN A 150 7.18 9.69 7.31
CA GLN A 150 5.83 10.01 6.97
C GLN A 150 4.81 9.11 7.70
N PRO A 151 3.59 9.61 8.02
CA PRO A 151 2.58 8.87 8.80
C PRO A 151 2.30 7.43 8.36
N ASP A 152 2.27 7.13 7.07
CA ASP A 152 2.02 5.80 6.49
C ASP A 152 3.24 5.21 5.76
N GLY A 153 4.42 5.81 5.93
CA GLY A 153 5.68 5.33 5.36
C GLY A 153 5.97 3.87 5.66
N ALA A 154 5.70 3.43 6.90
CA ALA A 154 5.89 2.04 7.30
C ALA A 154 4.96 1.06 6.55
N SER A 155 3.74 1.50 6.22
CA SER A 155 2.79 0.75 5.41
C SER A 155 3.25 0.67 3.96
N TYR A 156 3.74 1.79 3.42
CA TYR A 156 4.32 1.85 2.08
C TYR A 156 5.52 0.90 1.93
N ILE A 157 6.53 0.99 2.80
CA ILE A 157 7.71 0.09 2.79
C ILE A 157 7.29 -1.37 2.89
N ARG A 158 6.33 -1.70 3.75
CA ARG A 158 5.80 -3.07 3.85
C ARG A 158 5.18 -3.54 2.53
N SER A 159 4.45 -2.65 1.84
CA SER A 159 3.85 -2.99 0.54
C SER A 159 4.88 -3.22 -0.58
N MET A 160 6.11 -2.75 -0.41
CA MET A 160 7.18 -2.99 -1.37
C MET A 160 7.75 -4.42 -1.26
N LEU A 161 7.53 -5.13 -0.15
CA LEU A 161 8.25 -6.37 0.14
C LEU A 161 7.27 -7.53 0.38
N ARG A 162 7.46 -8.63 -0.33
CA ARG A 162 6.69 -9.87 -0.16
C ARG A 162 7.65 -11.02 0.15
N GLN A 163 7.67 -11.46 1.40
CA GLN A 163 8.42 -12.66 1.78
C GLN A 163 7.74 -13.89 1.17
N ASN A 164 8.53 -14.76 0.53
CA ASN A 164 8.08 -16.00 -0.10
C ASN A 164 8.33 -17.19 0.85
N ASN A 165 7.64 -18.30 0.62
CA ASN A 165 7.76 -19.51 1.44
C ASN A 165 9.01 -20.36 1.15
N ASP A 166 9.95 -19.84 0.34
CA ASP A 166 11.15 -20.56 -0.11
C ASP A 166 12.46 -19.84 0.26
N GLY A 167 12.44 -19.02 1.30
CA GLY A 167 13.64 -18.32 1.79
C GLY A 167 14.02 -17.10 0.96
N THR A 168 13.17 -16.66 0.03
CA THR A 168 13.36 -15.44 -0.76
C THR A 168 12.35 -14.36 -0.39
N THR A 169 12.62 -13.13 -0.81
CA THR A 169 11.71 -11.99 -0.75
C THR A 169 11.64 -11.34 -2.12
N THR A 170 10.44 -11.03 -2.59
CA THR A 170 10.22 -10.21 -3.78
C THR A 170 10.08 -8.75 -3.36
N VAL A 171 10.89 -7.88 -3.94
CA VAL A 171 10.94 -6.45 -3.71
C VAL A 171 10.42 -5.71 -4.93
N ARG A 172 9.47 -4.80 -4.74
CA ARG A 172 9.02 -3.85 -5.76
C ARG A 172 9.88 -2.60 -5.67
N LEU A 173 10.63 -2.33 -6.71
CA LEU A 173 11.37 -1.10 -6.96
C LEU A 173 10.82 -0.41 -8.20
N PHE A 174 11.42 0.70 -8.60
CA PHE A 174 11.07 1.42 -9.81
C PHE A 174 12.30 1.78 -10.62
N ASN A 175 12.19 1.73 -11.94
CA ASN A 175 13.24 2.24 -12.82
C ASN A 175 13.28 3.78 -12.72
N PRO A 176 14.40 4.42 -12.36
CA PRO A 176 14.43 5.87 -12.13
C PRO A 176 14.27 6.72 -13.40
N LYS A 177 14.36 6.12 -14.60
CA LYS A 177 14.15 6.81 -15.88
C LYS A 177 12.70 6.74 -16.33
N THR A 178 12.10 5.56 -16.22
CA THR A 178 10.76 5.28 -16.75
C THR A 178 9.67 5.27 -15.67
N LEU A 179 10.07 5.24 -14.39
CA LEU A 179 9.22 5.09 -13.20
C LEU A 179 8.41 3.78 -13.16
N GLU A 180 8.81 2.81 -13.97
CA GLU A 180 8.16 1.51 -14.09
C GLU A 180 8.48 0.59 -12.93
N PRO A 181 7.48 -0.13 -12.38
CA PRO A 181 7.74 -1.08 -11.31
C PRO A 181 8.63 -2.21 -11.83
N VAL A 182 9.66 -2.52 -11.06
CA VAL A 182 10.56 -3.66 -11.28
C VAL A 182 10.48 -4.55 -10.06
N TYR A 183 10.10 -5.81 -10.26
CA TYR A 183 10.02 -6.79 -9.19
C TYR A 183 11.31 -7.59 -9.14
N VAL A 184 12.12 -7.28 -8.14
CA VAL A 184 13.39 -7.96 -7.90
C VAL A 184 13.19 -9.01 -6.84
N ARG A 185 13.40 -10.27 -7.19
CA ARG A 185 13.45 -11.35 -6.21
C ARG A 185 14.87 -11.43 -5.66
N VAL A 186 15.02 -11.49 -4.34
CA VAL A 186 16.30 -11.68 -3.65
C VAL A 186 16.16 -12.71 -2.55
N GLU A 187 17.23 -13.38 -2.17
CA GLU A 187 17.26 -14.28 -1.02
C GLU A 187 17.33 -13.52 0.31
N ASN A 188 16.78 -14.15 1.35
CA ASN A 188 16.79 -13.64 2.71
C ASN A 188 18.19 -13.75 3.32
N SER A 189 19.03 -12.73 3.08
CA SER A 189 20.40 -12.65 3.55
C SER A 189 20.83 -11.21 3.76
N TYR A 190 21.86 -10.99 4.57
CA TYR A 190 22.54 -9.69 4.72
C TYR A 190 24.02 -9.80 4.31
N ILE A 191 24.66 -8.66 4.05
CA ILE A 191 26.06 -8.65 3.60
C ILE A 191 27.01 -8.62 4.79
N VAL A 192 28.00 -9.51 4.76
CA VAL A 192 29.06 -9.59 5.76
C VAL A 192 30.45 -9.61 5.10
N ASP A 193 31.47 -9.28 5.89
CA ASP A 193 32.88 -9.50 5.56
C ASP A 193 33.59 -10.15 6.76
N GLN A 194 34.92 -10.21 6.71
CA GLN A 194 35.77 -10.71 7.80
C GLN A 194 35.60 -9.99 9.15
N LYS A 195 34.98 -8.80 9.19
CA LYS A 195 34.67 -8.05 10.43
C LYS A 195 33.20 -8.18 10.85
N GLY A 196 32.38 -8.97 10.14
CA GLY A 196 30.95 -9.15 10.41
C GLY A 196 30.06 -8.39 9.42
N SER A 197 28.84 -8.05 9.81
CA SER A 197 27.87 -7.33 8.96
C SER A 197 28.41 -5.99 8.46
N LEU A 198 28.25 -5.70 7.17
CA LEU A 198 28.69 -4.43 6.58
C LEU A 198 27.83 -3.25 7.03
N ASN A 199 26.55 -3.50 7.36
CA ASN A 199 25.64 -2.52 7.95
C ASN A 199 25.16 -2.98 9.34
N ASN A 200 24.61 -2.05 10.11
CA ASN A 200 24.17 -2.29 11.49
C ASN A 200 22.64 -2.23 11.63
N HIS A 201 21.90 -2.55 10.55
CA HIS A 201 20.44 -2.55 10.54
C HIS A 201 19.86 -3.41 11.66
N THR A 202 18.76 -2.96 12.26
CA THR A 202 18.08 -3.74 13.33
C THR A 202 17.01 -4.68 12.81
N ALA A 203 16.68 -4.61 11.52
CA ALA A 203 15.70 -5.46 10.87
C ALA A 203 16.13 -5.83 9.44
N LEU A 204 15.87 -7.09 9.07
CA LEU A 204 16.29 -7.69 7.80
C LEU A 204 15.72 -6.97 6.58
N TRP A 205 14.54 -6.37 6.69
CA TRP A 205 13.89 -5.69 5.56
C TRP A 205 14.76 -4.59 4.93
N VAL A 206 15.64 -3.95 5.70
CA VAL A 206 16.54 -2.90 5.18
C VAL A 206 17.61 -3.54 4.29
N ASP A 207 18.28 -4.58 4.77
CA ASP A 207 19.29 -5.32 4.00
C ASP A 207 18.70 -5.87 2.70
N ILE A 208 17.47 -6.37 2.75
CA ILE A 208 16.75 -6.91 1.58
C ILE A 208 16.45 -5.82 0.55
N LEU A 209 16.04 -4.63 1.00
CA LEU A 209 15.74 -3.52 0.12
C LEU A 209 17.02 -2.94 -0.52
N GLU A 210 18.10 -2.79 0.24
CA GLU A 210 19.41 -2.39 -0.28
C GLU A 210 19.94 -3.39 -1.31
N LYS A 211 19.86 -4.68 -1.00
CA LYS A 211 20.30 -5.77 -1.88
C LYS A 211 19.51 -5.81 -3.18
N ALA A 212 18.19 -5.65 -3.12
CA ALA A 212 17.35 -5.59 -4.30
C ALA A 212 17.61 -4.34 -5.15
N ALA A 213 17.97 -3.20 -4.54
CA ALA A 213 18.34 -2.01 -5.28
C ALA A 213 19.72 -2.20 -5.95
N ALA A 214 20.68 -2.76 -5.21
CA ALA A 214 22.03 -3.01 -5.68
C ALA A 214 22.12 -4.06 -6.79
N SER A 215 21.14 -4.97 -6.88
CA SER A 215 21.09 -5.96 -7.96
C SER A 215 20.76 -5.37 -9.33
N VAL A 216 20.30 -4.13 -9.37
CA VAL A 216 20.02 -3.39 -10.60
C VAL A 216 20.92 -2.16 -10.68
N PRO A 217 22.25 -2.34 -10.82
CA PRO A 217 23.23 -1.25 -10.76
C PRO A 217 22.97 -0.14 -11.80
N GLU A 218 22.27 -0.46 -12.88
CA GLU A 218 21.85 0.48 -13.93
C GLU A 218 20.92 1.58 -13.39
N PHE A 219 20.20 1.32 -12.29
CA PHE A 219 19.41 2.34 -11.59
C PHE A 219 20.28 3.51 -11.09
N PHE A 220 21.55 3.24 -10.79
CA PHE A 220 22.51 4.23 -10.31
C PHE A 220 23.51 4.66 -11.40
N GLY A 221 23.29 4.27 -12.65
CA GLY A 221 24.25 4.52 -13.74
C GLY A 221 25.57 3.79 -13.57
N ASN A 222 25.55 2.67 -12.84
CA ASN A 222 26.72 1.88 -12.48
C ASN A 222 26.64 0.50 -13.18
N THR A 223 27.78 -0.15 -13.32
CA THR A 223 27.89 -1.53 -13.83
C THR A 223 28.64 -2.44 -12.87
N ASN A 224 29.03 -1.92 -11.70
CA ASN A 224 29.75 -2.68 -10.71
C ASN A 224 28.83 -3.78 -10.16
N PRO A 225 29.26 -5.05 -10.19
CA PRO A 225 28.41 -6.15 -9.81
C PRO A 225 28.27 -6.30 -8.29
N SER A 226 29.21 -5.77 -7.51
CA SER A 226 29.18 -5.79 -6.04
C SER A 226 28.16 -4.79 -5.49
N MET A 227 27.48 -5.10 -4.39
CA MET A 227 26.52 -4.19 -3.77
C MET A 227 27.19 -2.91 -3.28
N SER A 228 28.30 -3.04 -2.56
CA SER A 228 29.09 -1.88 -2.10
C SER A 228 29.59 -1.00 -3.25
N GLY A 229 29.89 -1.62 -4.40
CA GLY A 229 30.28 -0.93 -5.61
C GLY A 229 29.11 -0.31 -6.37
N ALA A 230 27.99 -1.03 -6.52
CA ALA A 230 26.78 -0.62 -7.23
C ALA A 230 26.15 0.62 -6.60
N LEU A 231 26.11 0.63 -5.26
CA LEU A 231 25.58 1.73 -4.48
C LEU A 231 26.59 2.87 -4.27
N LYS A 232 27.78 2.81 -4.87
CA LYS A 232 28.74 3.92 -4.75
C LYS A 232 28.36 5.08 -5.67
N GLY A 233 28.11 6.25 -5.10
CA GLY A 233 27.94 7.50 -5.85
C GLY A 233 26.55 7.71 -6.46
N GLY A 234 25.52 7.06 -5.92
CA GLY A 234 24.13 7.40 -6.26
C GLY A 234 23.69 8.75 -5.69
N THR A 235 22.50 9.19 -6.10
CA THR A 235 21.89 10.47 -5.68
C THR A 235 20.54 10.24 -5.01
N GLU A 236 20.16 11.14 -4.11
CA GLU A 236 18.89 11.10 -3.38
C GLU A 236 17.71 11.17 -4.36
N SER A 237 17.83 11.98 -5.41
CA SER A 237 16.86 12.08 -6.49
C SER A 237 16.58 10.74 -7.15
N ASN A 238 17.61 9.95 -7.47
CA ASN A 238 17.45 8.63 -8.05
C ASN A 238 16.90 7.63 -7.03
N ALA A 239 17.40 7.64 -5.79
CA ALA A 239 16.90 6.75 -4.75
C ALA A 239 15.41 6.97 -4.46
N LEU A 240 14.95 8.21 -4.33
CA LEU A 240 13.53 8.51 -4.15
C LEU A 240 12.70 7.99 -5.32
N LYS A 241 13.13 8.18 -6.57
CA LYS A 241 12.44 7.60 -7.74
C LYS A 241 12.38 6.08 -7.69
N ILE A 242 13.50 5.43 -7.37
CA ILE A 242 13.62 3.96 -7.29
C ILE A 242 12.70 3.38 -6.21
N LEU A 243 12.54 4.09 -5.10
CA LEU A 243 11.75 3.62 -3.98
C LEU A 243 10.26 3.95 -4.13
N THR A 244 9.92 5.08 -4.77
CA THR A 244 8.55 5.60 -4.77
C THR A 244 7.80 5.41 -6.08
N GLY A 245 8.51 5.33 -7.21
CA GLY A 245 7.91 5.43 -8.54
C GLY A 245 7.42 6.83 -8.88
N CYS A 246 7.77 7.84 -8.07
CA CYS A 246 7.38 9.23 -8.25
C CYS A 246 8.54 10.04 -8.84
N HIS A 247 8.21 11.14 -9.54
CA HIS A 247 9.21 12.14 -9.87
C HIS A 247 9.81 12.75 -8.59
N SER A 248 11.05 13.21 -8.70
CA SER A 248 11.72 13.93 -7.62
C SER A 248 12.23 15.27 -8.13
N LYS A 249 12.22 16.26 -7.23
CA LYS A 249 12.67 17.63 -7.51
C LYS A 249 13.79 18.01 -6.56
N GLU A 250 14.97 18.20 -7.11
CA GLU A 250 16.12 18.73 -6.38
C GLU A 250 16.08 20.26 -6.41
N LYS A 251 16.38 20.88 -5.27
CA LYS A 251 16.58 22.31 -5.13
C LYS A 251 17.95 22.55 -4.51
N TYR A 252 18.79 23.28 -5.24
CA TYR A 252 20.07 23.75 -4.73
C TYR A 252 19.83 24.88 -3.74
N ILE A 253 20.51 24.79 -2.61
CA ILE A 253 20.58 25.84 -1.61
C ILE A 253 21.65 26.80 -2.12
N ASN A 254 21.23 28.00 -2.49
CA ASN A 254 22.12 28.94 -3.17
C ASN A 254 23.22 29.41 -2.21
N ASN A 255 24.38 28.78 -2.31
CA ASN A 255 25.56 29.06 -1.52
C ASN A 255 26.41 30.14 -2.21
N ASP A 256 25.82 31.26 -2.61
CA ASP A 256 26.62 32.45 -2.86
C ASP A 256 27.12 32.95 -1.50
N LYS A 257 28.17 32.28 -1.02
CA LYS A 257 28.86 32.48 0.25
C LYS A 257 29.42 33.90 0.41
N PHE A 258 29.34 34.71 -0.64
CA PHE A 258 30.04 35.98 -0.75
C PHE A 258 29.08 37.08 -1.18
N PHE A 259 29.13 38.17 -0.43
CA PHE A 259 28.39 39.37 -0.76
C PHE A 259 29.03 40.06 -1.96
N ALA A 260 28.24 40.74 -2.79
CA ALA A 260 28.75 41.50 -3.93
C ALA A 260 29.79 42.58 -3.54
N TRP A 261 29.83 43.00 -2.27
CA TRP A 261 30.86 43.89 -1.75
C TRP A 261 32.17 43.19 -1.35
N ASP A 262 32.14 41.88 -1.09
CA ASP A 262 33.32 41.08 -0.75
C ASP A 262 34.05 40.63 -2.03
N ILE A 263 34.57 41.62 -2.76
CA ILE A 263 35.14 41.44 -4.11
C ILE A 263 36.19 40.34 -4.16
N GLY A 264 37.04 40.25 -3.14
CA GLY A 264 38.12 39.26 -3.06
C GLY A 264 37.62 37.81 -3.11
N ASN A 265 36.49 37.54 -2.47
CA ASN A 265 35.90 36.19 -2.46
C ASN A 265 34.83 36.00 -3.55
N PHE A 266 34.02 37.03 -3.83
CA PHE A 266 32.93 36.97 -4.79
C PHE A 266 33.43 36.78 -6.24
N PHE A 267 34.61 37.33 -6.56
CA PHE A 267 35.27 37.20 -7.87
C PHE A 267 36.58 36.40 -7.82
N ALA A 268 36.77 35.53 -6.83
CA ALA A 268 38.07 34.93 -6.52
C ALA A 268 38.79 34.33 -7.74
N SER A 269 38.09 33.56 -8.58
CA SER A 269 38.65 32.93 -9.80
C SER A 269 38.81 33.90 -10.98
N GLU A 270 38.02 34.96 -11.00
CA GLU A 270 37.90 35.92 -12.08
C GLU A 270 38.91 37.06 -11.92
N LEU A 271 39.28 37.44 -10.69
CA LEU A 271 40.17 38.56 -10.39
C LEU A 271 41.56 38.42 -11.05
N GLU A 272 42.15 37.23 -11.03
CA GLU A 272 43.45 36.98 -11.68
C GLU A 272 43.37 37.18 -13.20
N GLN A 273 42.26 36.75 -13.81
CA GLN A 273 42.04 36.87 -15.25
C GLN A 273 41.72 38.33 -15.63
N LEU A 274 40.94 39.02 -14.81
CA LEU A 274 40.61 40.43 -15.00
C LEU A 274 41.85 41.32 -14.96
N GLU A 275 42.80 41.06 -14.06
CA GLU A 275 44.06 41.83 -14.04
C GLU A 275 44.83 41.71 -15.35
N VAL A 276 44.91 40.50 -15.91
CA VAL A 276 45.56 40.26 -17.22
C VAL A 276 44.81 40.95 -18.35
N LEU A 277 43.48 40.81 -18.40
CA LEU A 277 42.64 41.43 -19.43
C LEU A 277 42.69 42.96 -19.35
N THR A 278 42.71 43.54 -18.16
CA THR A 278 42.82 44.98 -17.95
C THR A 278 44.19 45.53 -18.35
N GLN A 279 45.28 44.80 -18.09
CA GLN A 279 46.61 45.14 -18.59
C GLN A 279 46.68 45.10 -20.12
N GLN A 280 46.10 44.06 -20.74
CA GLN A 280 46.00 43.96 -22.20
C GLN A 280 45.17 45.10 -22.80
N LYS A 281 44.02 45.43 -22.18
CA LYS A 281 43.17 46.55 -22.59
C LYS A 281 43.94 47.88 -22.58
N LYS A 282 44.75 48.13 -21.55
CA LYS A 282 45.60 49.33 -21.47
C LYS A 282 46.67 49.37 -22.57
N LEU A 283 47.32 48.25 -22.85
CA LEU A 283 48.29 48.14 -23.95
C LEU A 283 47.61 48.41 -25.31
N MET A 284 46.40 47.90 -25.53
CA MET A 284 45.64 48.14 -26.76
C MET A 284 45.11 49.58 -26.88
N GLN A 285 44.83 50.25 -25.76
CA GLN A 285 44.51 51.68 -25.73
C GLN A 285 45.69 52.52 -26.23
N GLU A 286 46.91 52.18 -25.84
CA GLU A 286 48.13 52.86 -26.26
C GLU A 286 48.47 52.60 -27.75
N LEU A 287 47.97 51.51 -28.34
CA LEU A 287 48.24 51.07 -29.72
C LEU A 287 47.16 51.47 -30.75
N GLY A 288 46.08 52.14 -30.36
CA GLY A 288 45.07 52.67 -31.29
C GLY A 288 43.78 51.85 -31.43
N GLY A 289 42.97 51.83 -30.36
CA GLY A 289 41.49 51.91 -30.40
C GLY A 289 40.63 50.74 -30.92
N GLU A 290 40.96 50.08 -32.03
CA GLU A 290 40.00 49.25 -32.77
C GLU A 290 39.67 47.88 -32.13
N HIS A 291 40.39 47.45 -31.09
CA HIS A 291 40.22 46.12 -30.48
C HIS A 291 39.66 46.14 -29.05
N GLN A 292 39.23 47.30 -28.55
CA GLN A 292 38.70 47.44 -27.18
C GLN A 292 37.35 46.76 -26.97
N SER A 293 36.47 46.80 -27.98
CA SER A 293 35.13 46.20 -27.89
C SER A 293 35.16 44.68 -27.71
N GLY A 294 36.22 44.02 -28.20
CA GLY A 294 36.41 42.58 -28.02
C GLY A 294 36.75 42.19 -26.59
N ILE A 295 37.64 42.94 -25.93
CA ILE A 295 38.03 42.67 -24.53
C ILE A 295 36.87 42.97 -23.58
N ASP A 296 36.15 44.07 -23.80
CA ASP A 296 34.99 44.41 -22.98
C ASP A 296 33.93 43.32 -23.03
N LYS A 297 33.64 42.80 -24.24
CA LYS A 297 32.72 41.67 -24.41
C LYS A 297 33.16 40.41 -23.67
N ILE A 298 34.45 40.07 -23.69
CA ILE A 298 35.00 38.91 -22.96
C ILE A 298 34.82 39.09 -21.46
N ILE A 299 35.10 40.29 -20.94
CA ILE A 299 34.92 40.63 -19.53
C ILE A 299 33.44 40.51 -19.13
N SER A 300 32.52 41.08 -19.91
CA SER A 300 31.08 41.01 -19.64
C SER A 300 30.55 39.57 -19.67
N GLU A 301 30.99 38.75 -20.63
CA GLU A 301 30.60 37.34 -20.72
C GLU A 301 31.13 36.54 -19.52
N MET A 302 32.41 36.75 -19.14
CA MET A 302 33.02 36.12 -17.98
C MET A 302 32.31 36.50 -16.67
N LEU A 303 31.89 37.75 -16.53
CA LEU A 303 31.23 38.25 -15.32
C LEU A 303 29.71 38.13 -15.33
N SER A 304 29.10 37.61 -16.42
CA SER A 304 27.66 37.63 -16.63
C SER A 304 26.84 37.04 -15.46
N ALA A 305 27.27 35.92 -14.88
CA ALA A 305 26.61 35.32 -13.71
C ALA A 305 26.68 36.21 -12.46
N ARG A 306 27.80 36.92 -12.26
CA ARG A 306 28.03 37.83 -11.13
C ARG A 306 27.32 39.17 -11.31
N ILE A 307 27.25 39.66 -12.54
CA ILE A 307 26.53 40.89 -12.90
C ILE A 307 25.04 40.77 -12.58
N ARG A 308 24.43 39.60 -12.73
CA ARG A 308 23.03 39.36 -12.34
C ARG A 308 22.74 39.71 -10.87
N VAL A 309 23.68 39.46 -9.97
CA VAL A 309 23.54 39.87 -8.55
C VAL A 309 23.53 41.39 -8.42
N PHE A 310 24.31 42.10 -9.23
CA PHE A 310 24.28 43.56 -9.28
C PHE A 310 22.98 44.08 -9.94
N GLU A 311 22.39 43.38 -10.91
CA GLU A 311 21.10 43.74 -11.52
C GLU A 311 19.94 43.71 -10.52
N GLU A 312 20.02 42.88 -9.48
CA GLU A 312 19.03 42.86 -8.39
C GLU A 312 19.18 44.05 -7.42
N ILE A 313 20.35 44.68 -7.39
CA ILE A 313 20.71 45.74 -6.42
C ILE A 313 20.68 47.12 -7.09
N PHE A 314 21.04 47.16 -8.36
CA PHE A 314 21.23 48.35 -9.17
C PHE A 314 20.43 48.19 -10.47
N ASP A 315 19.72 49.25 -10.89
CA ASP A 315 18.88 49.25 -12.10
C ASP A 315 19.75 49.27 -13.39
N GLU A 316 19.52 50.20 -14.33
CA GLU A 316 20.08 50.21 -15.70
C GLU A 316 21.63 50.34 -15.85
N ASP A 317 22.40 50.27 -14.76
CA ASP A 317 23.87 50.44 -14.74
C ASP A 317 24.63 49.30 -14.01
N ALA A 318 23.99 48.16 -13.73
CA ALA A 318 24.57 47.08 -12.91
C ALA A 318 25.97 46.60 -13.35
N GLU A 319 26.14 46.34 -14.65
CA GLU A 319 27.43 45.93 -15.23
C GLU A 319 28.52 46.99 -14.99
N LYS A 320 28.20 48.25 -15.27
CA LYS A 320 29.13 49.37 -15.09
C LYS A 320 29.51 49.54 -13.62
N ILE A 321 28.55 49.41 -12.70
CA ILE A 321 28.78 49.50 -11.25
C ILE A 321 29.64 48.35 -10.75
N CYS A 322 29.38 47.13 -11.23
CA CYS A 322 30.19 45.94 -10.95
C CYS A 322 31.65 46.16 -11.35
N LEU A 323 31.90 46.59 -12.59
CA LEU A 323 33.24 46.87 -13.10
C LEU A 323 33.94 48.00 -12.32
N GLN A 324 33.22 49.08 -12.01
CA GLN A 324 33.76 50.18 -11.20
C GLN A 324 34.21 49.72 -9.82
N LEU A 325 33.46 48.83 -9.19
CA LEU A 325 33.80 48.32 -7.87
C LEU A 325 35.00 47.36 -7.91
N ILE A 326 35.11 46.54 -8.96
CA ILE A 326 36.28 45.67 -9.17
C ILE A 326 37.54 46.52 -9.41
N ASP A 327 37.48 47.51 -10.30
CA ASP A 327 38.60 48.41 -10.57
C ASP A 327 39.06 49.13 -9.29
N PHE A 328 38.08 49.58 -8.49
CA PHE A 328 38.34 50.20 -7.20
C PHE A 328 39.03 49.24 -6.22
N TYR A 329 38.56 48.00 -6.13
CA TYR A 329 39.18 46.96 -5.30
C TYR A 329 40.61 46.65 -5.74
N ILE A 330 40.85 46.41 -7.03
CA ILE A 330 42.19 46.10 -7.56
C ILE A 330 43.18 47.23 -7.23
N LYS A 331 42.77 48.49 -7.43
CA LYS A 331 43.59 49.66 -7.10
C LYS A 331 43.94 49.76 -5.61
N ASN A 332 43.09 49.25 -4.73
CA ASN A 332 43.20 49.39 -3.27
C ASN A 332 43.37 48.04 -2.54
N ARG A 333 43.78 46.97 -3.24
CA ARG A 333 43.74 45.59 -2.75
C ARG A 333 44.41 45.41 -1.39
N ASP A 334 45.60 45.95 -1.20
CA ASP A 334 46.38 45.78 0.04
C ASP A 334 45.67 46.41 1.25
N VAL A 335 45.17 47.64 1.07
CA VAL A 335 44.46 48.40 2.10
C VAL A 335 43.12 47.74 2.42
N TRP A 336 42.39 47.34 1.37
CA TRP A 336 41.14 46.61 1.49
C TRP A 336 41.32 45.30 2.26
N GLY A 337 42.29 44.47 1.85
CA GLY A 337 42.59 43.20 2.49
C GLY A 337 43.02 43.36 3.95
N LYS A 338 43.78 44.41 4.27
CA LYS A 338 44.12 44.73 5.66
C LYS A 338 42.87 45.03 6.49
N LYS A 339 42.00 45.93 6.02
CA LYS A 339 40.75 46.30 6.71
C LYS A 339 39.79 45.12 6.84
N TYR A 340 39.69 44.31 5.79
CA TYR A 340 38.87 43.11 5.77
C TYR A 340 39.28 42.10 6.87
N ASN A 341 40.58 41.88 7.05
CA ASN A 341 41.10 40.92 8.02
C ASN A 341 41.13 41.44 9.47
N GLU A 342 40.91 42.74 9.71
CA GLU A 342 40.87 43.32 11.07
C GLU A 342 39.62 42.91 11.87
N TYR A 343 38.54 42.50 11.19
CA TYR A 343 37.25 42.21 11.81
C TYR A 343 36.74 40.82 11.43
N SER A 344 35.98 40.18 12.31
CA SER A 344 35.34 38.88 12.05
C SER A 344 33.92 39.03 11.46
N ASN A 345 33.22 40.11 11.81
CA ASN A 345 31.84 40.35 11.40
C ASN A 345 31.78 41.09 10.04
N SER A 346 30.94 40.60 9.13
CA SER A 346 30.79 41.11 7.76
C SER A 346 30.27 42.56 7.72
N GLN A 347 29.33 42.92 8.58
CA GLN A 347 28.81 44.29 8.72
C GLN A 347 29.93 45.23 9.16
N GLN A 348 30.68 44.87 10.21
CA GLN A 348 31.79 45.69 10.71
C GLN A 348 32.90 45.85 9.65
N ARG A 349 33.22 44.78 8.91
CA ARG A 349 34.17 44.84 7.79
C ARG A 349 33.75 45.91 6.77
N LEU A 350 32.50 45.86 6.32
CA LEU A 350 32.00 46.80 5.32
C LEU A 350 31.90 48.23 5.88
N GLU A 351 31.48 48.42 7.13
CA GLU A 351 31.46 49.72 7.81
C GLU A 351 32.85 50.36 7.85
N GLU A 352 33.88 49.60 8.23
CA GLU A 352 35.25 50.12 8.34
C GLU A 352 35.91 50.31 6.98
N ILE A 353 35.58 49.50 5.97
CA ILE A 353 35.95 49.75 4.57
C ILE A 353 35.33 51.07 4.09
N ILE A 354 34.02 51.26 4.27
CA ILE A 354 33.32 52.50 3.90
C ILE A 354 33.93 53.69 4.62
N LYS A 355 34.12 53.60 5.94
CA LYS A 355 34.69 54.66 6.78
C LYS A 355 36.11 55.03 6.37
N HIS A 356 36.95 54.04 6.06
CA HIS A 356 38.31 54.28 5.61
C HIS A 356 38.35 55.02 4.27
N PHE A 357 37.64 54.51 3.26
CA PHE A 357 37.67 55.10 1.92
C PHE A 357 36.88 56.41 1.80
N SER A 358 35.96 56.71 2.74
CA SER A 358 35.26 58.00 2.83
C SER A 358 36.16 59.19 3.19
N GLN A 359 37.42 58.94 3.60
CA GLN A 359 38.37 60.00 3.96
C GLN A 359 38.95 60.75 2.75
N ASP A 360 38.82 60.17 1.56
CA ASP A 360 39.35 60.74 0.30
C ASP A 360 38.18 60.94 -0.67
N GLU A 361 37.92 62.21 -1.03
CA GLU A 361 36.82 62.61 -1.93
C GLU A 361 36.93 61.96 -3.32
N THR A 362 38.14 61.55 -3.75
CA THR A 362 38.33 60.88 -5.04
C THR A 362 37.69 59.48 -5.08
N ASN A 363 37.36 58.91 -3.92
CA ASN A 363 36.73 57.59 -3.78
C ASN A 363 35.20 57.66 -3.63
N GLN A 364 34.61 58.86 -3.68
CA GLN A 364 33.19 59.09 -3.35
C GLN A 364 32.23 58.16 -4.11
N GLN A 365 32.46 57.92 -5.40
CA GLN A 365 31.62 57.04 -6.20
C GLN A 365 31.63 55.59 -5.71
N ALA A 366 32.80 55.03 -5.39
CA ALA A 366 32.93 53.68 -4.86
C ALA A 366 32.33 53.57 -3.45
N VAL A 367 32.52 54.60 -2.63
CA VAL A 367 31.89 54.71 -1.31
C VAL A 367 30.37 54.71 -1.40
N ASP A 368 29.77 55.39 -2.38
CA ASP A 368 28.32 55.42 -2.57
C ASP A 368 27.78 54.05 -3.04
N ILE A 369 28.51 53.35 -3.91
CA ILE A 369 28.22 51.95 -4.28
C ILE A 369 28.26 51.06 -3.02
N LEU A 370 29.31 51.17 -2.21
CA LEU A 370 29.46 50.37 -1.00
C LEU A 370 28.38 50.68 0.06
N LYS A 371 27.96 51.94 0.20
CA LYS A 371 26.83 52.32 1.08
C LYS A 371 25.51 51.73 0.59
N LYS A 372 25.28 51.68 -0.72
CA LYS A 372 24.10 51.00 -1.30
C LYS A 372 24.13 49.51 -1.02
N LEU A 373 25.29 48.86 -1.22
CA LEU A 373 25.49 47.44 -0.87
C LEU A 373 25.29 47.22 0.64
N PHE A 374 25.82 48.11 1.48
CA PHE A 374 25.64 48.04 2.92
C PHE A 374 24.16 48.07 3.31
N ASN A 375 23.40 49.03 2.76
CA ASN A 375 21.97 49.12 2.99
C ASN A 375 21.21 47.91 2.45
N TYR A 376 21.60 47.38 1.29
CA TYR A 376 20.95 46.21 0.68
C TYR A 376 21.10 44.95 1.54
N TYR A 377 22.31 44.73 2.08
CA TYR A 377 22.62 43.53 2.88
C TYR A 377 22.25 43.65 4.36
N HIS A 378 22.57 44.78 4.99
CA HIS A 378 22.54 44.92 6.45
C HIS A 378 21.31 45.68 6.99
N LYS A 379 20.46 46.24 6.12
CA LYS A 379 19.19 46.83 6.56
C LYS A 379 18.07 45.79 6.51
N ASP A 380 17.20 45.83 7.52
CA ASP A 380 15.99 45.01 7.55
C ASP A 380 15.15 45.25 6.29
N VAL A 381 14.91 44.18 5.53
CA VAL A 381 13.97 44.15 4.41
C VAL A 381 12.54 44.13 4.94
N LYS A 382 12.36 43.37 6.02
CA LYS A 382 11.17 43.28 6.87
C LYS A 382 11.66 43.03 8.30
N GLN A 383 10.76 43.16 9.28
CA GLN A 383 11.09 42.88 10.68
C GLN A 383 11.74 41.48 10.81
N ASN A 384 12.96 41.43 11.35
CA ASN A 384 13.78 40.23 11.51
C ASN A 384 14.18 39.52 10.19
N VAL A 385 14.21 40.25 9.07
CA VAL A 385 14.66 39.72 7.77
C VAL A 385 15.79 40.57 7.21
N ARG A 386 17.00 40.02 7.14
CA ARG A 386 18.21 40.71 6.62
C ARG A 386 18.98 39.79 5.68
N ARG A 387 19.59 40.36 4.64
CA ARG A 387 20.30 39.59 3.58
C ARG A 387 21.74 39.24 3.95
N ASP A 388 22.23 39.72 5.08
CA ASP A 388 23.58 39.44 5.53
C ASP A 388 23.68 38.18 6.39
N ASN A 389 24.92 37.69 6.54
CA ASN A 389 25.18 36.50 7.31
C ASN A 389 25.24 36.85 8.81
N GLN A 390 24.09 36.77 9.47
CA GLN A 390 23.94 36.93 10.91
C GLN A 390 24.51 35.75 11.71
N GLU A 391 24.65 35.92 13.02
CA GLU A 391 25.04 34.85 13.93
C GLU A 391 23.95 33.76 14.01
N LEU A 392 24.39 32.52 14.27
CA LEU A 392 23.48 31.40 14.55
C LEU A 392 22.57 31.76 15.72
N PHE A 393 21.30 31.36 15.65
CA PHE A 393 20.27 31.63 16.68
C PHE A 393 19.95 33.13 16.92
N SER A 394 20.31 34.02 16.00
CA SER A 394 19.90 35.43 16.06
C SER A 394 18.39 35.65 15.85
N GLY A 395 17.70 34.67 15.24
CA GLY A 395 16.31 34.78 14.80
C GLY A 395 16.11 35.73 13.62
N ILE A 396 17.19 36.11 12.94
CA ILE A 396 17.19 36.97 11.77
C ILE A 396 17.67 36.14 10.58
N TYR A 397 16.85 36.12 9.54
CA TYR A 397 17.06 35.26 8.36
C TYR A 397 17.05 36.07 7.07
N SER A 398 17.74 35.57 6.06
CA SER A 398 17.63 36.11 4.70
C SER A 398 16.30 35.73 4.06
N PRO A 399 15.82 36.50 3.06
CA PRO A 399 14.66 36.12 2.27
C PRO A 399 14.80 34.72 1.65
N GLU A 400 16.01 34.35 1.22
CA GLU A 400 16.34 33.07 0.60
C GLU A 400 16.34 31.93 1.62
N GLU A 401 16.93 32.15 2.81
CA GLU A 401 16.86 31.20 3.94
C GLU A 401 15.39 30.93 4.31
N LEU A 402 14.57 31.97 4.45
CA LEU A 402 13.13 31.83 4.74
C LEU A 402 12.38 31.13 3.61
N GLN A 403 12.76 31.35 2.35
CA GLN A 403 12.17 30.64 1.22
C GLN A 403 12.48 29.15 1.30
N VAL A 404 13.70 28.75 1.67
CA VAL A 404 14.07 27.35 1.90
C VAL A 404 13.24 26.75 3.02
N PHE A 405 13.12 27.44 4.16
CA PHE A 405 12.31 26.96 5.29
C PHE A 405 10.84 26.79 4.93
N ASN A 406 10.24 27.78 4.28
CA ASN A 406 8.83 27.75 3.89
C ASN A 406 8.58 26.65 2.85
N ASP A 407 9.48 26.46 1.88
CA ASP A 407 9.35 25.39 0.89
C ASP A 407 9.41 24.01 1.54
N ILE A 408 10.39 23.77 2.43
CA ILE A 408 10.50 22.50 3.17
C ILE A 408 9.24 22.27 4.00
N THR A 409 8.77 23.30 4.73
CA THR A 409 7.57 23.20 5.57
C THR A 409 6.33 22.84 4.75
N ASN A 410 6.12 23.51 3.61
CA ASN A 410 4.99 23.24 2.74
C ASN A 410 5.04 21.82 2.17
N LYS A 411 6.21 21.37 1.70
CA LYS A 411 6.39 20.02 1.14
C LYS A 411 6.17 18.93 2.18
N LEU A 412 6.65 19.13 3.42
CA LEU A 412 6.36 18.21 4.53
C LEU A 412 4.86 18.15 4.82
N ALA A 413 4.18 19.31 4.83
CA ALA A 413 2.73 19.40 5.04
C ALA A 413 1.93 18.73 3.91
N GLU A 414 2.43 18.80 2.68
CA GLU A 414 1.90 18.10 1.50
C GLU A 414 2.19 16.60 1.52
N GLY A 415 2.99 16.10 2.48
CA GLY A 415 3.35 14.69 2.64
C GLY A 415 4.46 14.21 1.69
N GLU A 416 5.24 15.12 1.11
CA GLU A 416 6.43 14.76 0.34
C GLU A 416 7.50 14.15 1.27
N SER A 417 8.28 13.19 0.75
CA SER A 417 9.48 12.68 1.42
C SER A 417 10.68 13.54 1.03
N LEU A 418 11.44 14.03 2.02
CA LEU A 418 12.56 14.95 1.79
C LEU A 418 13.90 14.41 2.28
N THR A 419 14.93 14.71 1.50
CA THR A 419 16.34 14.40 1.80
C THR A 419 17.20 15.64 1.54
N ALA A 420 18.38 15.71 2.15
CA ALA A 420 19.32 16.81 1.99
C ALA A 420 20.73 16.29 1.76
N GLY A 421 21.38 16.81 0.72
CA GLY A 421 22.72 16.47 0.31
C GLY A 421 23.74 17.49 0.79
N THR A 422 24.92 16.99 1.17
CA THR A 422 26.05 17.82 1.61
C THR A 422 27.12 17.91 0.52
N PRO A 423 27.91 19.00 0.47
CA PRO A 423 28.90 19.19 -0.57
C PRO A 423 30.02 18.14 -0.52
N HIS A 424 30.80 18.07 -1.60
CA HIS A 424 31.93 17.14 -1.71
C HIS A 424 32.96 17.26 -0.58
N ARG A 425 33.16 18.47 -0.05
CA ARG A 425 34.02 18.73 1.11
C ARG A 425 33.53 19.95 1.87
N TYR A 426 33.87 20.02 3.15
CA TYR A 426 33.75 21.24 3.94
C TYR A 426 35.08 21.98 3.98
N ASP A 427 35.01 23.32 3.97
CA ASP A 427 36.19 24.19 4.10
C ASP A 427 36.68 24.27 5.56
N GLU A 428 35.87 23.79 6.50
CA GLU A 428 36.15 23.77 7.94
C GLU A 428 35.68 22.46 8.58
N LYS A 429 36.03 22.26 9.86
CA LYS A 429 35.50 21.13 10.62
C LYS A 429 34.05 21.40 11.02
N VAL A 430 33.15 20.49 10.67
CA VAL A 430 31.70 20.63 10.88
C VAL A 430 31.22 19.51 11.81
N PRO A 431 31.20 19.71 13.15
CA PRO A 431 30.85 18.65 14.11
C PRO A 431 29.46 18.06 13.83
N GLY A 432 29.34 16.73 13.86
CA GLY A 432 28.07 16.03 13.66
C GLY A 432 27.60 15.89 12.22
N LEU A 433 28.21 16.61 11.26
CA LEU A 433 27.92 16.50 9.84
C LEU A 433 29.11 15.88 9.09
N ARG A 434 28.85 15.44 7.86
CA ARG A 434 29.78 14.73 6.98
C ARG A 434 29.55 15.21 5.57
N ALA A 435 30.65 15.48 4.87
CA ALA A 435 30.64 15.80 3.45
C ALA A 435 30.38 14.55 2.61
N MET A 436 29.90 14.72 1.37
CA MET A 436 29.46 13.62 0.50
C MET A 436 28.46 12.67 1.18
N HIS A 437 27.57 13.23 1.98
CA HIS A 437 26.60 12.46 2.77
C HIS A 437 25.20 13.00 2.57
N ALA A 438 24.22 12.10 2.61
CA ALA A 438 22.81 12.42 2.55
C ALA A 438 22.16 12.30 3.94
N TYR A 439 21.18 13.16 4.19
CA TYR A 439 20.39 13.18 5.42
C TYR A 439 18.91 13.17 5.06
N THR A 440 18.09 12.62 5.95
CA THR A 440 16.63 12.76 5.84
C THR A 440 16.20 14.05 6.49
N ILE A 441 15.29 14.80 5.85
CA ILE A 441 14.58 15.90 6.50
C ILE A 441 13.30 15.32 7.11
N VAL A 442 13.18 15.40 8.43
CA VAL A 442 12.09 14.79 9.19
C VAL A 442 11.00 15.82 9.51
N ASP A 443 11.39 17.05 9.84
CA ASP A 443 10.48 18.10 10.30
C ASP A 443 11.08 19.50 10.06
N ALA A 444 10.24 20.52 10.03
CA ALA A 444 10.62 21.93 10.02
C ALA A 444 9.70 22.71 10.96
N PHE A 445 10.27 23.34 11.99
CA PHE A 445 9.49 23.94 13.06
C PHE A 445 10.16 25.19 13.64
N GLU A 446 9.42 25.90 14.49
CA GLU A 446 9.90 27.11 15.16
C GLU A 446 10.07 26.87 16.66
N THR A 447 11.15 27.40 17.23
CA THR A 447 11.37 27.43 18.68
C THR A 447 11.63 28.86 19.14
N LEU A 448 11.17 29.24 20.32
CA LEU A 448 11.39 30.58 20.84
C LEU A 448 12.69 30.64 21.64
N ARG A 449 13.56 31.62 21.35
CA ARG A 449 14.76 31.92 22.15
C ARG A 449 14.86 33.40 22.53
N PRO A 450 15.43 33.72 23.71
CA PRO A 450 15.70 35.10 24.10
C PRO A 450 16.76 35.71 23.18
N VAL A 451 16.58 36.97 22.81
CA VAL A 451 17.53 37.72 21.95
C VAL A 451 18.80 38.10 22.70
N ASN A 452 18.64 38.49 23.97
CA ASN A 452 19.70 38.92 24.88
C ASN A 452 19.36 38.43 26.30
N LYS A 453 20.37 38.31 27.17
CA LYS A 453 20.20 37.89 28.58
C LYS A 453 19.29 38.81 29.40
N ASP A 454 19.17 40.08 29.01
CA ASP A 454 18.48 41.13 29.77
C ASP A 454 17.12 41.55 29.14
N GLU A 455 16.66 40.87 28.09
CA GLU A 455 15.44 41.22 27.38
C GLU A 455 14.38 40.11 27.48
N ASP A 456 13.15 40.48 27.86
CA ASP A 456 11.95 39.62 27.76
C ASP A 456 11.53 39.32 26.30
N VAL A 457 12.34 39.76 25.32
CA VAL A 457 12.05 39.62 23.90
C VAL A 457 12.47 38.23 23.44
N MET A 458 11.47 37.40 23.13
CA MET A 458 11.66 36.09 22.52
C MET A 458 11.56 36.20 21.00
N ARG A 459 12.53 35.65 20.27
CA ARG A 459 12.49 35.52 18.81
C ARG A 459 12.23 34.08 18.38
N PRO A 460 11.46 33.88 17.30
CA PRO A 460 11.32 32.57 16.67
C PRO A 460 12.61 32.21 15.94
N ILE A 461 13.17 31.06 16.30
CA ILE A 461 14.28 30.40 15.63
C ILE A 461 13.70 29.30 14.75
N LYS A 462 14.06 29.33 13.47
CA LYS A 462 13.66 28.33 12.48
C LYS A 462 14.60 27.13 12.57
N MET A 463 14.04 25.95 12.76
CA MET A 463 14.78 24.70 12.95
C MET A 463 14.36 23.67 11.89
N ILE A 464 15.32 22.92 11.37
CA ILE A 464 15.12 21.76 10.51
C ILE A 464 15.55 20.52 11.28
N ARG A 465 14.61 19.60 11.54
CA ARG A 465 14.94 18.29 12.13
C ARG A 465 15.42 17.36 11.03
N ILE A 466 16.60 16.78 11.23
CA ILE A 466 17.19 15.85 10.28
C ILE A 466 17.59 14.54 10.94
N ARG A 467 17.70 13.49 10.13
CA ARG A 467 18.19 12.16 10.53
C ARG A 467 19.43 11.80 9.72
N ASN A 468 20.49 11.44 10.42
CA ASN A 468 21.67 10.83 9.81
C ASN A 468 21.40 9.32 9.57
N PRO A 469 21.57 8.79 8.35
CA PRO A 469 21.35 7.36 8.06
C PRO A 469 22.28 6.41 8.82
N TRP A 470 23.39 6.86 9.42
CA TRP A 470 24.16 6.05 10.39
C TRP A 470 23.36 5.69 11.63
N GLY A 471 22.40 6.54 11.99
CA GLY A 471 21.37 6.28 12.98
C GLY A 471 21.74 6.54 14.44
N PHE A 472 23.00 6.92 14.72
CA PHE A 472 23.46 7.20 16.08
C PHE A 472 24.23 8.52 16.21
N THR A 473 24.84 9.06 15.16
CA THR A 473 25.67 10.29 15.26
C THR A 473 24.97 11.51 14.68
N GLY A 474 25.08 12.66 15.36
CA GLY A 474 24.60 13.94 14.86
C GLY A 474 25.16 15.15 15.59
N ARG A 475 24.52 16.30 15.41
CA ARG A 475 24.93 17.59 15.97
C ARG A 475 24.01 18.01 17.12
N ILE A 476 24.58 18.62 18.15
CA ILE A 476 23.83 19.28 19.23
C ILE A 476 24.38 20.69 19.48
N TYR A 477 23.49 21.58 19.91
CA TYR A 477 23.81 22.94 20.34
C TYR A 477 23.73 23.04 21.85
N LEU A 478 24.85 23.34 22.49
CA LEU A 478 24.95 23.52 23.93
C LEU A 478 25.30 24.97 24.25
N PRO A 479 24.81 25.55 25.36
CA PRO A 479 25.37 26.78 25.88
C PRO A 479 26.86 26.57 26.20
N ASN A 480 27.72 27.49 25.78
CA ASN A 480 29.13 27.46 26.17
C ASN A 480 29.23 27.74 27.68
N MET A 481 29.96 26.89 28.40
CA MET A 481 30.09 26.96 29.85
C MET A 481 30.86 28.19 30.34
N GLU A 482 31.80 28.70 29.54
CA GLU A 482 32.60 29.89 29.86
C GLU A 482 31.89 31.17 29.45
N ASN A 483 31.16 31.13 28.32
CA ASN A 483 30.35 32.24 27.84
C ASN A 483 28.96 31.74 27.41
N PRO A 484 27.93 31.82 28.29
CA PRO A 484 26.59 31.33 27.98
C PRO A 484 25.89 32.01 26.79
N ASP A 485 26.41 33.15 26.30
CA ASP A 485 25.91 33.82 25.09
C ASP A 485 26.41 33.15 23.81
N GLN A 486 27.46 32.33 23.91
CA GLN A 486 27.99 31.55 22.80
C GLN A 486 27.41 30.15 22.81
N ILE A 487 27.20 29.62 21.61
CA ILE A 487 26.70 28.28 21.40
C ILE A 487 27.87 27.38 21.02
N GLU A 488 28.12 26.37 21.85
CA GLU A 488 29.07 25.31 21.59
C GLU A 488 28.40 24.23 20.74
N ILE A 489 28.95 23.99 19.56
CA ILE A 489 28.46 22.97 18.62
C ILE A 489 29.26 21.68 18.85
N LYS A 490 28.57 20.59 19.23
CA LYS A 490 29.20 19.28 19.45
C LYS A 490 28.63 18.20 18.55
N GLU A 491 29.47 17.22 18.27
CA GLU A 491 29.06 15.93 17.74
C GLU A 491 28.68 15.00 18.88
N GLU A 492 27.54 14.33 18.78
CA GLU A 492 27.04 13.41 19.80
C GLU A 492 26.65 12.06 19.18
N ARG A 493 27.03 10.96 19.85
CA ARG A 493 26.87 9.57 19.36
C ARG A 493 25.53 8.92 19.71
N VAL A 494 24.62 9.67 20.30
CA VAL A 494 23.23 9.28 20.52
C VAL A 494 22.25 10.16 19.75
N ALA A 495 22.73 11.16 19.03
CA ALA A 495 21.93 12.14 18.32
C ALA A 495 21.72 11.74 16.86
N GLY A 496 21.27 10.51 16.58
CA GLY A 496 21.04 10.07 15.20
C GLY A 496 19.96 10.89 14.48
N THR A 497 18.98 11.41 15.23
CA THR A 497 18.04 12.46 14.79
C THR A 497 18.32 13.71 15.62
N PHE A 498 18.43 14.86 14.97
CA PHE A 498 18.80 16.11 15.63
C PHE A 498 18.25 17.33 14.89
N ASP A 499 18.18 18.44 15.61
CA ASP A 499 17.66 19.70 15.08
C ASP A 499 18.82 20.58 14.63
N LEU A 500 18.76 21.09 13.40
CA LEU A 500 19.65 22.10 12.86
C LEU A 500 18.96 23.45 12.82
N GLU A 501 19.68 24.49 13.19
CA GLU A 501 19.22 25.86 12.96
C GLU A 501 19.25 26.17 11.44
N LEU A 502 18.25 26.89 10.92
CA LEU A 502 18.06 27.08 9.47
C LEU A 502 19.28 27.69 8.76
N LYS A 503 19.94 28.68 9.35
CA LYS A 503 21.15 29.28 8.77
C LYS A 503 22.30 28.27 8.74
N ASP A 504 22.39 27.42 9.76
CA ASP A 504 23.34 26.30 9.80
C ASP A 504 23.07 25.26 8.70
N PHE A 505 21.79 24.92 8.48
CA PHE A 505 21.34 24.07 7.39
C PHE A 505 21.69 24.68 6.03
N CYS A 506 21.33 25.94 5.80
CA CYS A 506 21.64 26.64 4.55
C CYS A 506 23.14 26.77 4.29
N ARG A 507 23.97 26.87 5.33
CA ARG A 507 25.43 26.97 5.22
C ARG A 507 26.12 25.68 4.82
N TYR A 508 25.65 24.53 5.33
CA TYR A 508 26.37 23.25 5.22
C TYR A 508 25.73 22.23 4.28
N TYR A 509 24.54 22.50 3.75
CA TYR A 509 23.88 21.68 2.77
C TYR A 509 23.97 22.32 1.38
N GLU A 510 24.14 21.47 0.36
CA GLU A 510 24.24 21.90 -1.03
C GLU A 510 22.88 21.90 -1.71
N SER A 511 22.05 20.89 -1.40
CA SER A 511 20.72 20.74 -1.97
C SER A 511 19.79 20.00 -1.02
N TYR A 512 18.49 20.10 -1.29
CA TYR A 512 17.50 19.16 -0.79
C TYR A 512 16.61 18.67 -1.92
N THR A 513 16.17 17.42 -1.80
CA THR A 513 15.36 16.74 -2.81
C THR A 513 14.07 16.25 -2.20
N SER A 514 12.96 16.43 -2.92
CA SER A 514 11.65 15.95 -2.50
C SER A 514 10.97 15.08 -3.56
N THR A 515 10.08 14.19 -3.12
CA THR A 515 9.18 13.41 -4.00
C THR A 515 7.98 14.25 -4.40
N GLN A 516 7.53 14.17 -5.65
CA GLN A 516 6.31 14.84 -6.11
C GLN A 516 5.11 13.88 -6.10
N ASN A 517 3.94 14.35 -5.65
CA ASN A 517 2.67 13.60 -5.62
C ASN A 517 2.72 12.26 -4.85
N PHE A 518 3.61 12.13 -3.88
CA PHE A 518 3.81 10.85 -3.18
C PHE A 518 2.66 10.50 -2.22
N THR A 519 2.01 11.51 -1.64
CA THR A 519 0.91 11.37 -0.66
C THR A 519 -0.27 10.57 -1.18
N GLU A 520 -0.57 10.73 -2.46
CA GLU A 520 -1.65 10.05 -3.17
C GLU A 520 -1.43 8.53 -3.23
N VAL A 521 -0.24 8.11 -3.68
CA VAL A 521 0.19 6.70 -3.75
C VAL A 521 0.17 6.06 -2.35
N ARG A 522 0.54 6.85 -1.35
CA ARG A 522 0.61 6.49 0.06
C ARG A 522 -0.75 6.23 0.69
N VAL A 523 -1.72 7.12 0.49
CA VAL A 523 -3.11 6.97 0.96
C VAL A 523 -3.71 5.64 0.48
N LEU A 524 -3.47 5.26 -0.77
CA LEU A 524 -3.91 3.97 -1.31
C LEU A 524 -3.25 2.78 -0.60
N ALA A 525 -1.94 2.83 -0.39
CA ALA A 525 -1.20 1.76 0.27
C ALA A 525 -1.71 1.53 1.71
N GLU A 526 -1.98 2.60 2.45
CA GLU A 526 -2.53 2.52 3.81
C GLU A 526 -3.95 1.95 3.83
N LYS A 527 -4.85 2.42 2.94
CA LYS A 527 -6.22 1.87 2.84
C LYS A 527 -6.20 0.37 2.51
N ARG A 528 -5.35 -0.06 1.58
CA ARG A 528 -5.17 -1.48 1.24
C ARG A 528 -4.66 -2.31 2.42
N LYS A 529 -3.67 -1.80 3.16
CA LYS A 529 -3.16 -2.48 4.37
C LYS A 529 -4.23 -2.61 5.45
N ARG A 530 -5.03 -1.55 5.69
CA ARG A 530 -6.15 -1.60 6.64
C ARG A 530 -7.19 -2.63 6.24
N LEU A 531 -7.54 -2.67 4.95
CA LEU A 531 -8.47 -3.66 4.41
C LEU A 531 -7.93 -5.09 4.60
N ALA A 532 -6.66 -5.33 4.26
CA ALA A 532 -6.03 -6.63 4.48
C ALA A 532 -6.02 -7.04 5.96
N LEU A 533 -5.71 -6.12 6.87
CA LEU A 533 -5.74 -6.39 8.31
C LEU A 533 -7.16 -6.66 8.83
N LYS A 534 -8.15 -5.90 8.35
CA LYS A 534 -9.58 -6.12 8.65
C LYS A 534 -10.00 -7.52 8.23
N MET A 535 -9.67 -7.93 7.01
CA MET A 535 -9.95 -9.28 6.50
C MET A 535 -9.24 -10.37 7.31
N GLN A 536 -7.97 -10.19 7.65
CA GLN A 536 -7.22 -11.14 8.48
C GLN A 536 -7.83 -11.29 9.86
N ASN A 537 -8.23 -10.18 10.50
CA ASN A 537 -8.87 -10.21 11.81
C ASN A 537 -10.22 -10.94 11.74
N LEU A 538 -11.00 -10.77 10.67
CA LEU A 538 -12.25 -11.48 10.45
C LEU A 538 -12.04 -12.98 10.21
N LEU A 539 -10.96 -13.37 9.51
CA LEU A 539 -10.59 -14.77 9.31
C LEU A 539 -10.06 -15.44 10.58
N ASN A 540 -9.29 -14.70 11.39
CA ASN A 540 -8.72 -15.17 12.65
C ASN A 540 -9.74 -15.12 13.80
N GLY A 541 -10.81 -14.33 13.63
CA GLY A 541 -11.90 -14.15 14.58
C GLY A 541 -12.70 -15.43 14.79
N ASP A 542 -12.23 -16.20 15.78
CA ASP A 542 -12.87 -17.34 16.44
C ASP A 542 -13.22 -18.55 15.57
N HIS A 543 -12.24 -19.45 15.47
CA HIS A 543 -12.47 -20.89 15.29
C HIS A 543 -13.05 -21.56 16.55
N THR A 544 -13.76 -20.84 17.43
CA THR A 544 -14.41 -21.44 18.59
C THR A 544 -15.46 -22.45 18.14
N LEU A 545 -15.03 -23.71 18.12
CA LEU A 545 -15.81 -24.94 17.96
C LEU A 545 -16.91 -24.87 16.90
N PRO A 546 -16.72 -25.46 15.70
CA PRO A 546 -17.78 -25.56 14.71
C PRO A 546 -19.07 -26.09 15.34
N GLY A 547 -20.13 -25.27 15.31
CA GLY A 547 -21.44 -25.58 15.88
C GLY A 547 -21.96 -24.65 16.99
N LYS A 548 -21.24 -23.57 17.36
CA LYS A 548 -21.73 -22.58 18.36
C LYS A 548 -22.06 -21.19 17.83
N ASP A 549 -21.72 -20.87 16.58
CA ASP A 549 -22.04 -19.56 16.00
C ASP A 549 -23.56 -19.36 15.96
N THR A 550 -24.03 -18.28 16.59
CA THR A 550 -25.43 -17.90 16.53
C THR A 550 -25.73 -17.27 15.17
N GLN A 551 -27.01 -17.21 14.77
CA GLN A 551 -27.42 -16.51 13.54
C GLN A 551 -26.99 -15.04 13.52
N HIS A 552 -26.93 -14.40 14.70
CA HIS A 552 -26.42 -13.05 14.86
C HIS A 552 -24.93 -12.94 14.48
N ASP A 553 -24.11 -13.91 14.90
CA ASP A 553 -22.68 -13.96 14.58
C ASP A 553 -22.45 -14.15 13.08
N LEU A 554 -23.26 -14.99 12.43
CA LEU A 554 -23.20 -15.19 10.98
C LEU A 554 -23.58 -13.92 10.21
N SER A 555 -24.62 -13.19 10.64
CA SER A 555 -25.01 -11.91 10.02
C SER A 555 -23.88 -10.90 10.11
N SER A 556 -23.26 -10.76 11.29
CA SER A 556 -22.14 -9.82 11.49
C SER A 556 -20.93 -10.17 10.60
N LYS A 557 -20.64 -11.47 10.41
CA LYS A 557 -19.58 -11.94 9.49
C LYS A 557 -19.92 -11.63 8.02
N ILE A 558 -21.20 -11.74 7.63
CA ILE A 558 -21.68 -11.41 6.28
C ILE A 558 -21.61 -9.90 6.03
N ASP A 559 -22.07 -9.09 6.97
CA ASP A 559 -22.02 -7.62 6.87
C ASP A 559 -20.56 -7.14 6.73
N ALA A 560 -19.64 -7.72 7.52
CA ALA A 560 -18.23 -7.41 7.44
C ALA A 560 -17.62 -7.74 6.06
N TYR A 561 -18.10 -8.77 5.36
CA TYR A 561 -17.70 -9.05 3.97
C TYR A 561 -18.14 -7.93 3.03
N PHE A 562 -19.39 -7.48 3.13
CA PHE A 562 -19.91 -6.38 2.30
C PHE A 562 -19.18 -5.06 2.58
N GLU A 563 -18.84 -4.78 3.83
CA GLU A 563 -17.99 -3.63 4.15
C GLU A 563 -16.60 -3.72 3.53
N CYS A 564 -15.93 -4.88 3.61
CA CYS A 564 -14.62 -5.08 2.97
C CYS A 564 -14.70 -4.94 1.45
N LYS A 565 -15.78 -5.40 0.82
CA LYS A 565 -16.05 -5.21 -0.60
C LYS A 565 -16.21 -3.72 -0.95
N ALA A 566 -16.98 -2.97 -0.15
CA ALA A 566 -17.16 -1.53 -0.32
C ALA A 566 -15.83 -0.77 -0.14
N ASP A 567 -15.01 -1.16 0.85
CA ASP A 567 -13.66 -0.61 1.05
C ASP A 567 -12.78 -0.85 -0.18
N LEU A 568 -12.86 -2.04 -0.80
CA LEU A 568 -12.12 -2.37 -2.03
C LEU A 568 -12.57 -1.48 -3.21
N VAL A 569 -13.89 -1.30 -3.41
CA VAL A 569 -14.44 -0.39 -4.41
C VAL A 569 -13.93 1.04 -4.19
N SER A 570 -14.01 1.54 -2.95
CA SER A 570 -13.52 2.87 -2.60
C SER A 570 -12.03 3.05 -2.93
N ILE A 571 -11.20 2.03 -2.67
CA ILE A 571 -9.77 2.05 -3.02
C ILE A 571 -9.57 2.17 -4.54
N GLN A 572 -10.37 1.48 -5.35
CA GLN A 572 -10.27 1.58 -6.81
C GLN A 572 -10.75 2.94 -7.33
N MET A 573 -11.77 3.54 -6.72
CA MET A 573 -12.23 4.88 -7.11
C MET A 573 -11.18 5.94 -6.84
N ILE A 574 -10.54 5.89 -5.66
CA ILE A 574 -9.41 6.77 -5.35
C ILE A 574 -8.27 6.51 -6.35
N ALA A 575 -8.01 5.25 -6.73
CA ALA A 575 -6.99 4.94 -7.73
C ALA A 575 -7.27 5.61 -9.09
N VAL A 576 -8.53 5.70 -9.54
CA VAL A 576 -8.88 6.45 -10.75
C VAL A 576 -8.67 7.96 -10.56
N GLU A 577 -9.08 8.51 -9.42
CA GLU A 577 -8.96 9.95 -9.12
C GLU A 577 -7.51 10.44 -9.10
N LEU A 578 -6.57 9.58 -8.68
CA LEU A 578 -5.14 9.88 -8.60
C LEU A 578 -4.40 9.80 -9.95
N LEU A 579 -5.10 9.53 -11.04
CA LEU A 579 -4.52 9.64 -12.37
C LEU A 579 -4.17 11.10 -12.69
N ASN A 580 -3.11 11.32 -13.46
CA ASN A 580 -2.71 12.67 -13.83
C ASN A 580 -3.73 13.34 -14.78
N GLU A 581 -3.72 14.67 -14.84
CA GLU A 581 -4.68 15.45 -15.64
C GLU A 581 -4.66 15.07 -17.14
N ASP A 582 -3.49 14.74 -17.68
CA ASP A 582 -3.35 14.32 -19.09
C ASP A 582 -4.07 12.99 -19.37
N ILE A 583 -4.01 12.03 -18.44
CA ILE A 583 -4.71 10.76 -18.53
C ILE A 583 -6.22 10.99 -18.35
N HIS A 584 -6.62 11.79 -17.37
CA HIS A 584 -8.04 12.16 -17.17
C HIS A 584 -8.64 12.81 -18.41
N LYS A 585 -7.90 13.69 -19.07
CA LYS A 585 -8.33 14.30 -20.33
C LYS A 585 -8.56 13.26 -21.43
N LYS A 586 -7.62 12.32 -21.62
CA LYS A 586 -7.77 11.23 -22.61
C LYS A 586 -8.97 10.33 -22.28
N ILE A 587 -9.20 10.04 -20.99
CA ILE A 587 -10.36 9.27 -20.54
C ILE A 587 -11.66 10.03 -20.87
N ALA A 588 -11.73 11.32 -20.57
CA ALA A 588 -12.89 12.15 -20.88
C ALA A 588 -13.20 12.16 -22.39
N GLU A 589 -12.17 12.29 -23.24
CA GLU A 589 -12.30 12.23 -24.71
C GLU A 589 -12.94 10.91 -25.19
N VAL A 590 -12.66 9.78 -24.53
CA VAL A 590 -13.28 8.48 -24.85
C VAL A 590 -14.79 8.49 -24.55
N PHE A 591 -15.21 9.16 -23.48
CA PHE A 591 -16.61 9.20 -23.05
C PHE A 591 -17.45 10.31 -23.69
N GLU A 592 -16.82 11.35 -24.27
CA GLU A 592 -17.52 12.41 -25.00
C GLU A 592 -18.15 11.91 -26.32
N ASP A 593 -17.62 10.84 -26.90
CA ASP A 593 -18.16 10.22 -28.11
C ASP A 593 -19.42 9.38 -27.82
N LYS A 594 -20.57 10.06 -27.80
CA LYS A 594 -21.90 9.48 -27.52
C LYS A 594 -22.32 8.35 -28.47
N GLN A 595 -21.59 8.10 -29.57
CA GLN A 595 -21.91 7.04 -30.53
C GLN A 595 -21.24 5.70 -30.22
N ARG A 596 -20.26 5.66 -29.30
CA ARG A 596 -19.54 4.43 -28.94
C ARG A 596 -20.41 3.49 -28.13
N ASN A 597 -20.34 2.20 -28.46
CA ASN A 597 -20.93 1.17 -27.61
C ASN A 597 -19.98 0.87 -26.43
N TYR A 598 -20.45 0.07 -25.45
CA TYR A 598 -19.66 -0.27 -24.26
C TYR A 598 -18.32 -0.98 -24.59
N GLU A 599 -18.30 -1.86 -25.59
CA GLU A 599 -17.10 -2.58 -26.00
C GLU A 599 -16.07 -1.63 -26.61
N ASP A 600 -16.50 -0.69 -27.46
CA ASP A 600 -15.64 0.34 -28.06
C ASP A 600 -15.00 1.25 -27.00
N VAL A 601 -15.77 1.60 -25.96
CA VAL A 601 -15.28 2.38 -24.81
C VAL A 601 -14.20 1.60 -24.07
N ILE A 602 -14.46 0.33 -23.72
CA ILE A 602 -13.51 -0.51 -22.99
C ILE A 602 -12.23 -0.73 -23.80
N ASP A 603 -12.31 -0.95 -25.11
CA ASP A 603 -11.13 -1.14 -25.95
C ASP A 603 -10.32 0.15 -26.10
N SER A 604 -10.98 1.30 -26.21
CA SER A 604 -10.29 2.60 -26.19
C SER A 604 -9.61 2.88 -24.86
N LEU A 605 -10.26 2.53 -23.74
CA LEU A 605 -9.65 2.62 -22.42
C LEU A 605 -8.44 1.69 -22.31
N LYS A 606 -8.50 0.46 -22.85
CA LYS A 606 -7.36 -0.45 -22.88
C LYS A 606 -6.18 0.13 -23.67
N GLU A 607 -6.41 0.85 -24.76
CA GLU A 607 -5.33 1.54 -25.48
C GLU A 607 -4.68 2.64 -24.62
N ILE A 608 -5.49 3.45 -23.92
CA ILE A 608 -4.97 4.45 -22.98
C ILE A 608 -4.22 3.76 -21.83
N ILE A 609 -4.77 2.69 -21.27
CA ILE A 609 -4.16 1.94 -20.19
C ILE A 609 -2.85 1.35 -20.66
N GLU A 610 -2.78 0.71 -21.83
CA GLU A 610 -1.54 0.11 -22.33
C GLU A 610 -0.48 1.20 -22.62
N ALA A 611 -0.89 2.36 -23.13
CA ALA A 611 -0.01 3.51 -23.31
C ALA A 611 0.50 4.12 -21.98
N ASN A 612 -0.23 3.92 -20.87
CA ASN A 612 0.10 4.40 -19.54
C ASN A 612 0.23 3.25 -18.52
N LYS A 613 0.59 2.05 -19.01
CA LYS A 613 0.38 0.79 -18.28
C LYS A 613 1.00 0.81 -16.92
N ILE A 614 2.18 1.38 -16.85
CA ILE A 614 2.99 1.49 -15.65
C ILE A 614 2.33 2.34 -14.58
N THR A 615 1.95 3.57 -14.94
CA THR A 615 1.30 4.49 -14.01
C THR A 615 0.02 3.87 -13.47
N MET A 616 -0.76 3.25 -14.36
CA MET A 616 -1.99 2.54 -14.02
C MET A 616 -1.72 1.32 -13.11
N MET A 617 -0.77 0.45 -13.47
CA MET A 617 -0.40 -0.71 -12.65
C MET A 617 0.08 -0.32 -11.25
N ASN A 618 0.81 0.79 -11.13
CA ASN A 618 1.32 1.28 -9.85
C ASN A 618 0.20 1.76 -8.93
N ILE A 619 -0.71 2.56 -9.48
CA ILE A 619 -1.82 3.15 -8.75
C ILE A 619 -2.85 2.07 -8.40
N PHE A 620 -3.24 1.23 -9.35
CA PHE A 620 -4.24 0.17 -9.17
C PHE A 620 -3.71 -1.10 -8.50
N GLN A 621 -2.38 -1.29 -8.44
CA GLN A 621 -1.71 -2.50 -7.93
C GLN A 621 -2.20 -3.80 -8.59
N THR A 622 -2.55 -3.73 -9.86
CA THR A 622 -2.96 -4.88 -10.67
C THR A 622 -2.40 -4.73 -12.08
N SER A 623 -2.00 -5.85 -12.71
CA SER A 623 -1.67 -5.92 -14.13
C SER A 623 -2.88 -6.20 -15.01
N ASP A 624 -4.06 -6.39 -14.41
CA ASP A 624 -5.30 -6.66 -15.13
C ASP A 624 -5.84 -5.37 -15.78
N CYS A 625 -5.43 -5.11 -17.02
CA CYS A 625 -5.89 -3.95 -17.78
C CYS A 625 -7.41 -3.92 -17.97
N GLU A 626 -8.08 -5.08 -17.97
CA GLU A 626 -9.53 -5.15 -18.07
C GLU A 626 -10.17 -4.64 -16.77
N LEU A 627 -9.66 -5.06 -15.60
CA LEU A 627 -10.14 -4.53 -14.32
C LEU A 627 -9.94 -3.01 -14.21
N ILE A 628 -8.81 -2.49 -14.68
CA ILE A 628 -8.53 -1.04 -14.67
C ILE A 628 -9.53 -0.32 -15.57
N ALA A 629 -9.78 -0.82 -16.79
CA ALA A 629 -10.75 -0.25 -17.72
C ALA A 629 -12.18 -0.25 -17.13
N VAL A 630 -12.60 -1.35 -16.53
CA VAL A 630 -13.91 -1.45 -15.87
C VAL A 630 -14.01 -0.49 -14.69
N SER A 631 -12.94 -0.34 -13.89
CA SER A 631 -12.91 0.61 -12.76
C SER A 631 -13.03 2.07 -13.23
N ILE A 632 -12.35 2.44 -14.32
CA ILE A 632 -12.47 3.77 -14.92
C ILE A 632 -13.89 4.00 -15.46
N ASN A 633 -14.48 3.01 -16.13
CA ASN A 633 -15.84 3.11 -16.63
C ASN A 633 -16.87 3.26 -15.50
N TYR A 634 -16.77 2.45 -14.45
CA TYR A 634 -17.64 2.57 -13.28
C TYR A 634 -17.48 3.92 -12.59
N TRP A 635 -16.25 4.40 -12.39
CA TRP A 635 -15.97 5.74 -11.84
C TRP A 635 -16.66 6.83 -12.67
N TRP A 636 -16.51 6.79 -14.00
CA TRP A 636 -17.11 7.78 -14.89
C TRP A 636 -18.65 7.76 -14.82
N GLN A 637 -19.25 6.57 -14.89
CA GLN A 637 -20.70 6.42 -14.78
C GLN A 637 -21.22 6.92 -13.43
N ASN A 638 -20.52 6.61 -12.34
CA ASN A 638 -20.90 7.04 -11.00
C ASN A 638 -20.78 8.56 -10.83
N ALA A 639 -19.68 9.16 -11.28
CA ALA A 639 -19.47 10.62 -11.23
C ALA A 639 -20.55 11.41 -12.02
N ASN A 640 -21.09 10.81 -13.08
CA ASN A 640 -22.14 11.40 -13.90
C ASN A 640 -23.57 10.97 -13.51
N GLN A 641 -23.75 10.25 -12.39
CA GLN A 641 -25.05 9.73 -11.94
C GLN A 641 -25.74 8.82 -12.98
N GLN A 642 -24.96 8.13 -13.80
CA GLN A 642 -25.41 7.20 -14.83
C GLN A 642 -25.29 5.73 -14.42
N CYS A 643 -24.69 5.44 -13.26
CA CYS A 643 -24.53 4.08 -12.76
C CYS A 643 -25.85 3.54 -12.23
N SER A 644 -26.36 2.45 -12.82
CA SER A 644 -27.51 1.72 -12.26
C SER A 644 -27.07 0.78 -11.11
N PRO A 645 -27.98 0.37 -10.21
CA PRO A 645 -27.68 -0.64 -9.20
C PRO A 645 -27.18 -1.97 -9.79
N GLU A 646 -27.64 -2.32 -11.00
CA GLU A 646 -27.17 -3.48 -11.74
C GLU A 646 -25.73 -3.32 -12.23
N ASP A 647 -25.34 -2.12 -12.69
CA ASP A 647 -23.97 -1.82 -13.11
C ASP A 647 -23.00 -1.87 -11.92
N GLU A 648 -23.42 -1.34 -10.76
CA GLU A 648 -22.65 -1.42 -9.52
C GLU A 648 -22.41 -2.87 -9.10
N LYS A 649 -23.47 -3.70 -9.04
CA LYS A 649 -23.35 -5.13 -8.73
C LYS A 649 -22.45 -5.85 -9.74
N LYS A 650 -22.55 -5.52 -11.03
CA LYS A 650 -21.71 -6.09 -12.08
C LYS A 650 -20.24 -5.73 -11.86
N TYR A 651 -19.94 -4.47 -11.57
CA TYR A 651 -18.59 -4.00 -11.29
C TYR A 651 -18.00 -4.68 -10.05
N GLU A 652 -18.74 -4.68 -8.94
CA GLU A 652 -18.32 -5.33 -7.71
C GLU A 652 -17.96 -6.80 -7.92
N HIS A 653 -18.74 -7.51 -8.73
CA HIS A 653 -18.47 -8.92 -9.05
C HIS A 653 -17.19 -9.07 -9.87
N GLN A 654 -17.01 -8.28 -10.92
CA GLN A 654 -15.80 -8.29 -11.74
C GLN A 654 -14.55 -7.95 -10.92
N LEU A 655 -14.65 -6.99 -10.00
CA LEU A 655 -13.58 -6.58 -9.10
C LEU A 655 -13.17 -7.71 -8.15
N ILE A 656 -14.14 -8.35 -7.49
CA ILE A 656 -13.87 -9.48 -6.59
C ILE A 656 -13.27 -10.67 -7.36
N ASP A 657 -13.83 -11.01 -8.52
CA ASP A 657 -13.33 -12.12 -9.35
C ASP A 657 -11.89 -11.89 -9.82
N SER A 658 -11.54 -10.66 -10.21
CA SER A 658 -10.18 -10.31 -10.61
C SER A 658 -9.22 -10.40 -9.42
N VAL A 659 -9.55 -9.79 -8.28
CA VAL A 659 -8.67 -9.78 -7.11
C VAL A 659 -8.48 -11.19 -6.51
N MET A 660 -9.51 -12.05 -6.55
CA MET A 660 -9.40 -13.44 -6.09
C MET A 660 -8.39 -14.27 -6.89
N LYS A 661 -8.18 -13.98 -8.18
CA LYS A 661 -7.22 -14.73 -9.01
C LYS A 661 -5.78 -14.59 -8.52
N ASP A 662 -5.43 -13.40 -8.03
CA ASP A 662 -4.05 -13.05 -7.69
C ASP A 662 -3.81 -12.86 -6.18
N ASN A 663 -4.84 -12.94 -5.34
CA ASN A 663 -4.75 -12.71 -3.90
C ASN A 663 -5.39 -13.83 -3.05
N LEU A 664 -4.54 -14.66 -2.45
CA LEU A 664 -4.94 -15.77 -1.56
C LEU A 664 -5.78 -15.32 -0.35
N LEU A 665 -5.55 -14.13 0.19
CA LEU A 665 -6.32 -13.61 1.32
C LEU A 665 -7.78 -13.38 0.90
N TRP A 666 -8.00 -12.78 -0.28
CA TRP A 666 -9.32 -12.58 -0.85
C TRP A 666 -9.99 -13.90 -1.20
N GLN A 667 -9.25 -14.86 -1.75
CA GLN A 667 -9.78 -16.19 -2.03
C GLN A 667 -10.35 -16.84 -0.75
N HIS A 668 -9.55 -16.91 0.32
CA HIS A 668 -10.00 -17.48 1.59
C HIS A 668 -11.14 -16.69 2.23
N PHE A 669 -11.09 -15.36 2.12
CA PHE A 669 -12.15 -14.49 2.64
C PHE A 669 -13.49 -14.74 1.93
N VAL A 670 -13.49 -14.88 0.61
CA VAL A 670 -14.69 -15.20 -0.18
C VAL A 670 -15.19 -16.62 0.12
N GLU A 671 -14.31 -17.62 0.21
CA GLU A 671 -14.68 -19.00 0.58
C GLU A 671 -15.36 -19.05 1.98
N ASN A 672 -14.82 -18.29 2.95
CA ASN A 672 -15.39 -18.18 4.28
C ASN A 672 -16.76 -17.50 4.26
N TYR A 673 -16.89 -16.38 3.53
CA TYR A 673 -18.16 -15.71 3.30
C TYR A 673 -19.20 -16.64 2.67
N GLN A 674 -18.85 -17.40 1.62
CA GLN A 674 -19.77 -18.33 0.98
C GLN A 674 -20.28 -19.40 1.95
N THR A 675 -19.40 -19.86 2.85
CA THR A 675 -19.76 -20.81 3.91
C THR A 675 -20.73 -20.17 4.91
N ASN A 676 -20.41 -18.98 5.42
CA ASN A 676 -21.26 -18.25 6.37
C ASN A 676 -22.62 -17.89 5.77
N ALA A 677 -22.63 -17.40 4.52
CA ALA A 677 -23.83 -17.13 3.74
C ALA A 677 -24.70 -18.37 3.58
N SER A 678 -24.11 -19.51 3.23
CA SER A 678 -24.84 -20.78 3.11
C SER A 678 -25.47 -21.18 4.44
N LEU A 679 -24.74 -21.05 5.56
CA LEU A 679 -25.25 -21.35 6.90
C LEU A 679 -26.38 -20.41 7.32
N ALA A 680 -26.22 -19.10 7.09
CA ALA A 680 -27.23 -18.09 7.43
C ALA A 680 -28.50 -18.19 6.58
N LEU A 681 -28.35 -18.47 5.27
CA LEU A 681 -29.46 -18.56 4.34
C LEU A 681 -30.20 -19.91 4.41
N LYS A 682 -29.57 -20.98 4.91
CA LYS A 682 -30.20 -22.30 5.03
C LYS A 682 -31.54 -22.28 5.79
N PRO A 683 -31.66 -21.73 7.01
CA PRO A 683 -32.95 -21.67 7.71
C PRO A 683 -33.96 -20.76 7.01
N LEU A 684 -33.52 -19.68 6.35
CA LEU A 684 -34.40 -18.78 5.59
C LEU A 684 -34.98 -19.48 4.35
N ASN A 685 -34.15 -20.24 3.64
CA ASN A 685 -34.56 -21.07 2.51
C ASN A 685 -35.56 -22.14 2.92
N LYS A 686 -35.34 -22.80 4.07
CA LYS A 686 -36.29 -23.78 4.62
C LYS A 686 -37.63 -23.12 4.95
N SER A 687 -37.62 -21.97 5.62
CA SER A 687 -38.85 -21.22 5.94
C SER A 687 -39.58 -20.77 4.68
N ARG A 688 -38.88 -20.32 3.64
CA ARG A 688 -39.49 -19.96 2.35
C ARG A 688 -40.21 -21.14 1.69
N ARG A 689 -39.57 -22.31 1.63
CA ARG A 689 -40.21 -23.52 1.07
C ARG A 689 -41.47 -23.90 1.85
N LEU A 690 -41.38 -23.88 3.18
CA LEU A 690 -42.53 -24.16 4.04
C LEU A 690 -43.66 -23.13 3.83
N ILE A 691 -43.35 -21.84 3.63
CA ILE A 691 -44.35 -20.81 3.29
C ILE A 691 -45.05 -21.14 1.98
N ASP A 692 -44.31 -21.54 0.94
CA ASP A 692 -44.90 -21.91 -0.36
C ASP A 692 -45.83 -23.14 -0.22
N ASP A 693 -45.40 -24.17 0.53
CA ASP A 693 -46.20 -25.37 0.82
C ASP A 693 -47.46 -25.04 1.63
N LEU A 694 -47.33 -24.15 2.63
CA LEU A 694 -48.44 -23.70 3.47
C LEU A 694 -49.46 -22.91 2.66
N PHE A 695 -49.04 -21.99 1.78
CA PHE A 695 -49.98 -21.28 0.92
C PHE A 695 -50.81 -22.23 0.06
N LYS A 696 -50.18 -23.27 -0.50
CA LYS A 696 -50.88 -24.30 -1.28
C LYS A 696 -51.89 -25.07 -0.43
N SER A 697 -51.48 -25.56 0.74
CA SER A 697 -52.35 -26.31 1.66
C SER A 697 -53.50 -25.46 2.23
N ILE A 698 -53.26 -24.18 2.47
CA ILE A 698 -54.28 -23.23 2.94
C ILE A 698 -55.35 -23.04 1.88
N GLU A 699 -54.97 -22.92 0.60
CA GLU A 699 -55.96 -22.76 -0.47
C GLU A 699 -56.85 -24.00 -0.60
N GLU A 700 -56.28 -25.21 -0.53
CA GLU A 700 -57.04 -26.46 -0.54
C GLU A 700 -57.97 -26.59 0.70
N SER A 701 -57.52 -26.10 1.86
CA SER A 701 -58.36 -26.03 3.08
C SER A 701 -59.55 -25.08 2.88
N LYS A 702 -59.34 -23.94 2.22
CA LYS A 702 -60.39 -22.97 1.90
C LYS A 702 -61.42 -23.55 0.94
N GLU A 703 -60.98 -24.19 -0.14
CA GLU A 703 -61.85 -24.86 -1.11
C GLU A 703 -62.69 -25.96 -0.43
N SER A 704 -62.06 -26.75 0.44
CA SER A 704 -62.75 -27.80 1.20
C SER A 704 -63.80 -27.21 2.16
N LEU A 705 -63.46 -26.15 2.89
CA LEU A 705 -64.40 -25.46 3.78
C LEU A 705 -65.60 -24.86 3.05
N GLN A 706 -65.40 -24.34 1.85
CA GLN A 706 -66.49 -23.80 1.02
C GLN A 706 -67.43 -24.90 0.52
N SER A 707 -66.96 -26.15 0.44
CA SER A 707 -67.76 -27.30 -0.01
C SER A 707 -68.56 -28.00 1.09
N LEU A 708 -68.30 -27.67 2.37
CA LEU A 708 -68.90 -28.30 3.54
C LEU A 708 -69.99 -27.42 4.16
N ASP A 709 -71.05 -28.03 4.68
CA ASP A 709 -72.04 -27.31 5.49
C ASP A 709 -71.40 -26.95 6.85
N PRO A 710 -71.64 -25.75 7.42
CA PRO A 710 -71.16 -25.39 8.76
C PRO A 710 -71.53 -26.37 9.89
N HIS A 711 -72.55 -27.20 9.70
CA HIS A 711 -72.99 -28.22 10.65
C HIS A 711 -72.34 -29.59 10.43
N ASP A 712 -71.58 -29.78 9.34
CA ASP A 712 -70.87 -31.03 9.08
C ASP A 712 -69.76 -31.24 10.12
N GLU A 713 -69.61 -32.48 10.62
CA GLU A 713 -68.57 -32.84 11.60
C GLU A 713 -67.15 -32.51 11.09
N GLY A 714 -66.95 -32.54 9.77
CA GLY A 714 -65.68 -32.18 9.13
C GLY A 714 -65.38 -30.69 9.13
N TYR A 715 -66.39 -29.82 9.22
CA TYR A 715 -66.23 -28.37 9.09
C TYR A 715 -65.30 -27.80 10.17
N VAL A 716 -65.54 -28.15 11.43
CA VAL A 716 -64.72 -27.71 12.57
C VAL A 716 -63.28 -28.19 12.44
N SER A 717 -63.09 -29.41 11.94
CA SER A 717 -61.76 -30.03 11.78
C SER A 717 -60.93 -29.34 10.70
N PHE A 718 -61.54 -29.03 9.55
CA PHE A 718 -60.91 -28.23 8.50
C PHE A 718 -60.63 -26.79 8.96
N LEU A 719 -61.52 -26.21 9.74
CA LEU A 719 -61.34 -24.85 10.24
C LEU A 719 -60.19 -24.76 11.23
N LYS A 720 -60.05 -25.76 12.11
CA LYS A 720 -58.88 -25.91 13.01
C LYS A 720 -57.59 -26.06 12.21
N ALA A 721 -57.59 -26.88 11.16
CA ALA A 721 -56.44 -27.07 10.29
C ALA A 721 -56.04 -25.77 9.56
N LEU A 722 -57.01 -25.04 8.99
CA LEU A 722 -56.79 -23.76 8.30
C LEU A 722 -56.15 -22.72 9.24
N LEU A 723 -56.70 -22.57 10.46
CA LEU A 723 -56.19 -21.60 11.43
C LEU A 723 -54.79 -21.96 11.95
N LEU A 724 -54.51 -23.24 12.20
CA LEU A 724 -53.16 -23.71 12.56
C LEU A 724 -52.13 -23.44 11.45
N GLN A 725 -52.46 -23.78 10.20
CA GLN A 725 -51.59 -23.50 9.06
C GLN A 725 -51.35 -21.99 8.88
N THR A 726 -52.39 -21.18 9.05
CA THR A 726 -52.29 -19.71 8.96
C THR A 726 -51.39 -19.15 10.06
N ALA A 727 -51.50 -19.66 11.30
CA ALA A 727 -50.64 -19.25 12.40
C ALA A 727 -49.16 -19.60 12.13
N LEU A 728 -48.90 -20.81 11.62
CA LEU A 728 -47.56 -21.24 11.22
C LEU A 728 -46.99 -20.38 10.09
N LEU A 729 -47.79 -20.12 9.06
CA LEU A 729 -47.44 -19.25 7.94
C LEU A 729 -46.98 -17.87 8.44
N LYS A 730 -47.77 -17.25 9.34
CA LYS A 730 -47.44 -15.93 9.90
C LYS A 730 -46.12 -15.93 10.66
N GLN A 731 -45.83 -16.97 11.44
CA GLN A 731 -44.57 -17.07 12.17
C GLN A 731 -43.37 -17.19 11.24
N HIS A 732 -43.46 -18.01 10.19
CA HIS A 732 -42.38 -18.11 9.20
C HIS A 732 -42.22 -16.83 8.38
N ILE A 733 -43.31 -16.13 8.01
CA ILE A 733 -43.23 -14.81 7.36
C ILE A 733 -42.56 -13.80 8.31
N GLY A 734 -43.00 -13.73 9.56
CA GLY A 734 -42.38 -12.85 10.57
C GLY A 734 -40.90 -13.16 10.81
N TYR A 735 -40.51 -14.44 10.73
CA TYR A 735 -39.10 -14.85 10.76
C TYR A 735 -38.31 -14.34 9.54
N LEU A 736 -38.88 -14.38 8.33
CA LEU A 736 -38.27 -13.77 7.15
C LEU A 736 -38.18 -12.25 7.28
N GLU A 737 -39.20 -11.59 7.82
CA GLU A 737 -39.23 -10.14 8.04
C GLU A 737 -38.16 -9.67 9.03
N LYS A 738 -37.95 -10.40 10.13
CA LYS A 738 -36.85 -10.14 11.07
C LYS A 738 -35.46 -10.22 10.41
N ASN A 739 -35.35 -10.93 9.27
CA ASN A 739 -34.13 -11.12 8.51
C ASN A 739 -34.18 -10.44 7.13
N GLU A 740 -35.09 -9.48 6.93
CA GLU A 740 -35.32 -8.87 5.62
C GLU A 740 -34.07 -8.16 5.07
N GLN A 741 -33.30 -7.49 5.93
CA GLN A 741 -32.06 -6.82 5.49
C GLN A 741 -31.07 -7.82 4.87
N LEU A 742 -30.89 -8.98 5.50
CA LEU A 742 -30.06 -10.06 4.96
C LEU A 742 -30.65 -10.58 3.65
N LEU A 743 -31.97 -10.80 3.55
CA LEU A 743 -32.63 -11.25 2.33
C LEU A 743 -32.46 -10.26 1.16
N LEU A 744 -32.56 -8.95 1.43
CA LEU A 744 -32.38 -7.89 0.45
C LEU A 744 -30.95 -7.85 -0.11
N GLN A 745 -29.93 -8.15 0.71
CA GLN A 745 -28.54 -8.27 0.23
C GLN A 745 -28.37 -9.36 -0.84
N TYR A 746 -29.23 -10.39 -0.84
CA TYR A 746 -29.26 -11.46 -1.85
C TYR A 746 -30.39 -11.29 -2.87
N ASP A 747 -30.99 -10.10 -2.97
CA ASP A 747 -32.08 -9.78 -3.90
C ASP A 747 -33.33 -10.67 -3.74
N ILE A 748 -33.62 -11.10 -2.52
CA ILE A 748 -34.82 -11.88 -2.21
C ILE A 748 -35.89 -10.95 -1.65
N LYS A 749 -36.90 -10.68 -2.46
CA LYS A 749 -38.06 -9.86 -2.07
C LYS A 749 -39.12 -10.75 -1.43
N ILE A 750 -39.63 -10.34 -0.26
CA ILE A 750 -40.70 -11.05 0.45
C ILE A 750 -42.08 -10.39 0.29
N ASP A 751 -42.19 -9.33 -0.51
CA ASP A 751 -43.44 -8.58 -0.73
C ASP A 751 -44.57 -9.43 -1.32
N ALA A 752 -44.23 -10.41 -2.16
CA ALA A 752 -45.21 -11.36 -2.68
C ALA A 752 -45.84 -12.20 -1.56
N PHE A 753 -45.06 -12.60 -0.55
CA PHE A 753 -45.56 -13.32 0.62
C PHE A 753 -46.41 -12.42 1.51
N ARG A 754 -45.97 -11.19 1.76
CA ARG A 754 -46.76 -10.18 2.51
C ARG A 754 -48.12 -9.94 1.89
N LYS A 755 -48.16 -9.74 0.56
CA LYS A 755 -49.40 -9.53 -0.17
C LYS A 755 -50.35 -10.72 -0.05
N LYS A 756 -49.85 -11.95 -0.22
CA LYS A 756 -50.66 -13.17 -0.08
C LYS A 756 -51.15 -13.36 1.36
N ALA A 757 -50.30 -13.08 2.36
CA ALA A 757 -50.67 -13.16 3.77
C ALA A 757 -51.76 -12.14 4.14
N ALA A 758 -51.66 -10.90 3.65
CA ALA A 758 -52.68 -9.89 3.87
C ALA A 758 -54.04 -10.27 3.26
N GLN A 759 -54.03 -10.91 2.08
CA GLN A 759 -55.25 -11.44 1.45
C GLN A 759 -55.87 -12.58 2.27
N LEU A 760 -55.03 -13.47 2.80
CA LEU A 760 -55.47 -14.54 3.68
C LEU A 760 -56.07 -13.99 4.98
N ASP A 761 -55.46 -12.96 5.57
CA ASP A 761 -55.96 -12.33 6.78
C ASP A 761 -57.34 -11.72 6.60
N ALA A 762 -57.56 -11.00 5.49
CA ALA A 762 -58.87 -10.47 5.14
C ALA A 762 -59.92 -11.59 5.01
N TYR A 763 -59.57 -12.71 4.37
CA TYR A 763 -60.45 -13.87 4.25
C TYR A 763 -60.78 -14.49 5.62
N ILE A 764 -59.77 -14.66 6.50
CA ILE A 764 -59.99 -15.20 7.84
C ILE A 764 -60.88 -14.26 8.67
N GLU A 765 -60.69 -12.94 8.58
CA GLU A 765 -61.54 -11.97 9.26
C GLU A 765 -63.00 -12.04 8.79
N GLU A 766 -63.23 -12.14 7.47
CA GLU A 766 -64.56 -12.33 6.91
C GLU A 766 -65.20 -13.64 7.38
N LEU A 767 -64.41 -14.73 7.42
CA LEU A 767 -64.85 -16.03 7.94
C LEU A 767 -65.23 -15.97 9.43
N MET A 768 -64.46 -15.24 10.25
CA MET A 768 -64.76 -15.04 11.67
C MET A 768 -66.05 -14.25 11.88
N GLN A 769 -66.33 -13.26 11.03
CA GLN A 769 -67.53 -12.43 11.11
C GLN A 769 -68.78 -13.18 10.66
N SER A 770 -68.65 -14.03 9.66
CA SER A 770 -69.76 -14.77 9.06
C SER A 770 -70.06 -16.10 9.77
N ASN A 771 -69.12 -16.68 10.50
CA ASN A 771 -69.28 -18.00 11.14
C ASN A 771 -68.88 -18.01 12.64
N PRO A 772 -69.84 -18.15 13.58
CA PRO A 772 -69.55 -18.22 15.02
C PRO A 772 -68.63 -19.37 15.44
N SER A 773 -68.73 -20.53 14.79
CA SER A 773 -67.84 -21.68 15.06
C SER A 773 -66.39 -21.33 14.77
N ALA A 774 -66.17 -20.49 13.75
CA ALA A 774 -64.85 -20.05 13.36
C ALA A 774 -64.16 -19.24 14.46
N TYR A 775 -64.91 -18.30 15.05
CA TYR A 775 -64.46 -17.49 16.20
C TYR A 775 -64.12 -18.37 17.42
N HIS A 776 -64.98 -19.35 17.74
CA HIS A 776 -64.75 -20.23 18.89
C HIS A 776 -63.49 -21.08 18.72
N VAL A 777 -63.29 -21.67 17.53
CA VAL A 777 -62.09 -22.49 17.26
C VAL A 777 -60.83 -21.63 17.32
N LYS A 778 -60.87 -20.39 16.81
CA LYS A 778 -59.74 -19.46 16.92
C LYS A 778 -59.38 -19.18 18.38
N MET A 779 -60.36 -18.83 19.21
CA MET A 779 -60.13 -18.58 20.65
C MET A 779 -59.55 -19.80 21.37
N GLN A 780 -59.99 -21.01 21.02
CA GLN A 780 -59.44 -22.25 21.57
C GLN A 780 -57.98 -22.45 21.13
N LEU A 781 -57.69 -22.25 19.84
CA LEU A 781 -56.33 -22.38 19.32
C LEU A 781 -55.37 -21.35 19.89
N GLU A 782 -55.81 -20.12 20.15
CA GLU A 782 -55.01 -19.07 20.81
C GLU A 782 -54.65 -19.39 22.27
N GLN A 783 -55.38 -20.31 22.91
CA GLN A 783 -55.05 -20.85 24.23
C GLN A 783 -54.11 -22.07 24.13
N GLU A 784 -54.20 -22.85 23.05
CA GLU A 784 -53.38 -24.05 22.83
C GLU A 784 -52.00 -23.71 22.21
N LEU A 785 -51.91 -22.64 21.42
CA LEU A 785 -50.66 -22.15 20.83
C LEU A 785 -49.88 -21.27 21.82
N PRO A 786 -48.55 -21.39 21.87
CA PRO A 786 -47.72 -20.51 22.68
C PRO A 786 -47.87 -19.06 22.20
N GLN A 787 -48.36 -18.17 23.06
CA GLN A 787 -48.54 -16.75 22.71
C GLN A 787 -47.21 -16.01 22.48
N GLN A 788 -46.09 -16.56 22.97
CA GLN A 788 -44.73 -16.01 22.82
C GLN A 788 -43.70 -17.15 22.76
N SER A 789 -43.52 -17.79 21.60
CA SER A 789 -42.39 -18.70 21.40
C SER A 789 -41.09 -17.91 21.24
N VAL A 790 -40.02 -18.33 21.92
CA VAL A 790 -38.70 -17.68 21.86
C VAL A 790 -37.98 -18.02 20.54
N SER A 791 -38.18 -19.24 20.00
CA SER A 791 -37.65 -19.69 18.71
C SER A 791 -38.75 -20.04 17.72
N ILE A 792 -38.45 -19.89 16.42
CA ILE A 792 -39.28 -20.42 15.33
C ILE A 792 -39.36 -21.95 15.39
N ASP A 793 -38.31 -22.63 15.85
CA ASP A 793 -38.26 -24.08 16.03
C ASP A 793 -39.29 -24.56 17.06
N ASP A 794 -39.41 -23.86 18.19
CA ASP A 794 -40.36 -24.21 19.24
C ASP A 794 -41.81 -24.05 18.75
N PHE A 795 -42.10 -22.96 18.03
CA PHE A 795 -43.43 -22.72 17.48
C PHE A 795 -43.82 -23.79 16.46
N THR A 796 -42.88 -24.14 15.56
CA THR A 796 -43.11 -25.15 14.54
C THR A 796 -43.33 -26.53 15.16
N ALA A 797 -42.57 -26.89 16.20
CA ALA A 797 -42.74 -28.14 16.93
C ALA A 797 -44.08 -28.21 17.69
N ASP A 798 -44.51 -27.12 18.33
CA ASP A 798 -45.81 -27.06 19.00
C ASP A 798 -46.97 -27.16 18.00
N THR A 799 -46.85 -26.51 16.84
CA THR A 799 -47.83 -26.63 15.76
C THR A 799 -47.88 -28.05 15.20
N GLU A 800 -46.72 -28.68 14.99
CA GLU A 800 -46.62 -30.08 14.55
C GLU A 800 -47.34 -31.01 15.54
N ARG A 801 -47.16 -30.80 16.85
CA ARG A 801 -47.85 -31.56 17.91
C ARG A 801 -49.37 -31.40 17.81
N LEU A 802 -49.86 -30.17 17.59
CA LEU A 802 -51.30 -29.90 17.45
C LEU A 802 -51.88 -30.49 16.17
N LEU A 803 -51.16 -30.45 15.05
CA LEU A 803 -51.56 -31.08 13.79
C LEU A 803 -51.63 -32.61 13.94
N LYS A 804 -50.63 -33.24 14.60
CA LYS A 804 -50.66 -34.68 14.92
C LYS A 804 -51.81 -35.05 15.84
N LYS A 805 -52.12 -34.19 16.83
CA LYS A 805 -53.29 -34.38 17.71
C LYS A 805 -54.59 -34.34 16.90
N ASN A 806 -54.73 -33.38 15.98
CA ASN A 806 -55.90 -33.28 15.10
C ASN A 806 -56.03 -34.52 14.20
N LEU A 807 -54.91 -35.01 13.64
CA LEU A 807 -54.87 -36.24 12.84
C LEU A 807 -55.27 -37.48 13.67
N ALA A 808 -54.83 -37.57 14.93
CA ALA A 808 -55.21 -38.66 15.83
C ALA A 808 -56.69 -38.61 16.24
N GLU A 809 -57.23 -37.42 16.51
CA GLU A 809 -58.66 -37.19 16.75
C GLU A 809 -59.49 -37.66 15.55
N MET A 810 -59.04 -37.39 14.32
CA MET A 810 -59.67 -37.92 13.10
C MET A 810 -59.58 -39.43 12.97
N GLY A 811 -58.48 -40.05 13.40
CA GLY A 811 -58.34 -41.51 13.41
C GLY A 811 -59.40 -42.18 14.30
N ILE A 812 -59.75 -41.54 15.43
CA ILE A 812 -60.86 -41.99 16.30
C ILE A 812 -62.19 -41.88 15.55
N VAL A 813 -62.47 -40.75 14.90
CA VAL A 813 -63.69 -40.57 14.09
C VAL A 813 -63.77 -41.61 12.97
N SER A 814 -62.66 -41.88 12.28
CA SER A 814 -62.56 -42.94 11.26
C SER A 814 -62.92 -44.32 11.83
N ASN A 815 -62.39 -44.66 13.00
CA ASN A 815 -62.70 -45.91 13.70
C ASN A 815 -64.17 -45.97 14.13
N GLU A 816 -64.75 -44.87 14.60
CA GLU A 816 -66.19 -44.80 14.93
C GLU A 816 -67.07 -45.03 13.70
N TYR A 817 -66.68 -44.51 12.52
CA TYR A 817 -67.36 -44.81 11.27
C TYR A 817 -67.27 -46.29 10.92
N HIS A 818 -66.09 -46.91 11.07
CA HIS A 818 -65.90 -48.34 10.86
C HIS A 818 -66.66 -49.21 11.88
N GLU A 819 -66.73 -48.81 13.15
CA GLU A 819 -67.50 -49.51 14.19
C GLU A 819 -69.01 -49.40 13.96
N LYS A 820 -69.51 -48.19 13.64
CA LYS A 820 -70.92 -47.98 13.27
C LYS A 820 -71.29 -48.80 12.03
N GLU A 821 -70.38 -48.91 11.05
CA GLU A 821 -70.54 -49.81 9.90
C GLU A 821 -70.57 -51.28 10.31
N GLN A 822 -69.65 -51.74 11.17
CA GLN A 822 -69.61 -53.14 11.62
C GLN A 822 -70.88 -53.52 12.40
N ILE A 823 -71.39 -52.61 13.23
CA ILE A 823 -72.64 -52.81 13.98
C ILE A 823 -73.84 -52.87 13.03
N ALA A 824 -73.90 -52.00 12.01
CA ALA A 824 -74.94 -52.03 10.98
C ALA A 824 -74.89 -53.30 10.11
N HIS A 825 -73.70 -53.89 9.92
CA HIS A 825 -73.53 -55.16 9.22
C HIS A 825 -73.92 -56.37 10.07
N ALA A 826 -73.63 -56.35 11.37
CA ALA A 826 -74.01 -57.40 12.31
C ALA A 826 -75.53 -57.50 12.53
N SER A 827 -76.29 -56.42 12.31
CA SER A 827 -77.76 -56.44 12.41
C SER A 827 -78.48 -56.87 11.12
N ASN A 828 -77.79 -57.07 10.00
CA ASN A 828 -78.39 -57.31 8.67
C ASN A 828 -78.02 -58.65 8.02
N GLN A 829 -77.62 -59.66 8.81
CA GLN A 829 -77.18 -60.96 8.30
C GLN A 829 -78.30 -61.92 7.80
N GLU A 830 -79.55 -61.47 7.61
CA GLU A 830 -80.67 -62.34 7.18
C GLU A 830 -81.30 -62.06 5.81
N ASN A 831 -80.76 -61.17 4.96
CA ASN A 831 -81.25 -61.07 3.57
C ASN A 831 -80.12 -60.94 2.55
N GLU A 832 -79.91 -62.03 1.80
CA GLU A 832 -79.11 -62.05 0.58
C GLU A 832 -79.80 -61.24 -0.54
N SER A 833 -78.98 -60.51 -1.31
CA SER A 833 -79.23 -59.95 -2.66
C SER A 833 -79.48 -58.43 -2.79
N GLU A 834 -78.53 -57.59 -2.35
CA GLU A 834 -78.29 -56.27 -2.95
C GLU A 834 -76.80 -56.02 -3.25
N PRO A 835 -76.48 -55.32 -4.36
CA PRO A 835 -75.10 -55.13 -4.81
C PRO A 835 -74.33 -54.22 -3.86
N GLN A 836 -73.15 -54.70 -3.45
CA GLN A 836 -72.16 -54.02 -2.61
C GLN A 836 -71.96 -52.55 -3.03
N LYS A 837 -72.65 -51.62 -2.38
CA LYS A 837 -72.18 -50.23 -2.28
C LYS A 837 -70.96 -50.25 -1.36
N SER A 838 -69.78 -50.23 -1.96
CA SER A 838 -68.50 -49.92 -1.31
C SER A 838 -68.67 -48.77 -0.30
N ARG A 839 -68.45 -48.98 1.00
CA ARG A 839 -67.14 -48.99 1.68
C ARG A 839 -66.31 -47.75 1.41
N TYR A 840 -66.85 -46.56 1.66
CA TYR A 840 -66.05 -45.35 1.58
C TYR A 840 -66.23 -44.50 2.84
N LEU A 841 -65.11 -44.24 3.51
CA LEU A 841 -65.01 -43.17 4.49
C LEU A 841 -65.54 -41.86 3.88
N PRO A 842 -66.09 -40.94 4.69
CA PRO A 842 -66.50 -39.63 4.19
C PRO A 842 -65.37 -38.96 3.41
N GLN A 843 -65.66 -38.46 2.21
CA GLN A 843 -64.64 -37.87 1.33
C GLN A 843 -63.87 -36.72 2.02
N TRP A 844 -64.55 -35.95 2.87
CA TRP A 844 -63.95 -34.87 3.65
C TRP A 844 -62.87 -35.37 4.62
N LEU A 845 -63.04 -36.57 5.19
CA LEU A 845 -62.10 -37.18 6.13
C LEU A 845 -60.80 -37.57 5.41
N ILE A 846 -60.94 -38.17 4.22
CA ILE A 846 -59.80 -38.52 3.35
C ILE A 846 -59.06 -37.26 2.89
N SER A 847 -59.80 -36.26 2.42
CA SER A 847 -59.21 -34.98 1.99
C SER A 847 -58.44 -34.28 3.10
N LEU A 848 -59.01 -34.22 4.32
CA LEU A 848 -58.36 -33.60 5.46
C LEU A 848 -57.13 -34.39 5.92
N GLN A 849 -57.18 -35.72 5.91
CA GLN A 849 -56.05 -36.57 6.27
C GLN A 849 -54.87 -36.32 5.32
N ASN A 850 -55.11 -36.40 4.01
CA ASN A 850 -54.09 -36.16 2.99
C ASN A 850 -53.49 -34.74 3.08
N LEU A 851 -54.30 -33.76 3.50
CA LEU A 851 -53.87 -32.38 3.69
C LEU A 851 -52.97 -32.24 4.93
N LEU A 852 -53.39 -32.78 6.08
CA LEU A 852 -52.59 -32.75 7.31
C LEU A 852 -51.28 -33.53 7.16
N GLU A 853 -51.29 -34.68 6.49
CA GLU A 853 -50.08 -35.46 6.20
C GLU A 853 -49.07 -34.67 5.36
N ARG A 854 -49.53 -33.92 4.35
CA ARG A 854 -48.65 -33.05 3.55
C ARG A 854 -48.06 -31.89 4.34
N VAL A 855 -48.85 -31.25 5.22
CA VAL A 855 -48.33 -30.19 6.09
C VAL A 855 -47.30 -30.75 7.07
N LEU A 856 -47.56 -31.91 7.65
CA LEU A 856 -46.62 -32.60 8.53
C LEU A 856 -45.35 -33.03 7.79
N GLU A 857 -45.46 -33.46 6.53
CA GLU A 857 -44.32 -33.76 5.67
C GLU A 857 -43.49 -32.49 5.41
N ALA A 858 -44.13 -31.35 5.10
CA ALA A 858 -43.46 -30.07 4.92
C ALA A 858 -42.71 -29.62 6.19
N ILE A 859 -43.34 -29.76 7.36
CA ILE A 859 -42.70 -29.48 8.67
C ILE A 859 -41.54 -30.45 8.92
N THR A 860 -41.71 -31.73 8.60
CA THR A 860 -40.64 -32.74 8.77
C THR A 860 -39.46 -32.43 7.87
N ASN A 861 -39.70 -31.98 6.63
CA ASN A 861 -38.66 -31.54 5.70
C ASN A 861 -37.95 -30.27 6.19
N TRP A 862 -38.67 -29.38 6.86
CA TRP A 862 -38.11 -28.22 7.51
C TRP A 862 -37.19 -28.60 8.70
N ASN A 863 -37.64 -29.51 9.56
CA ASN A 863 -36.88 -30.03 10.71
C ASN A 863 -35.70 -30.92 10.32
N SER A 864 -35.79 -31.61 9.18
CA SER A 864 -34.77 -32.57 8.78
C SER A 864 -33.42 -31.88 8.58
N PRO A 865 -32.34 -32.35 9.25
CA PRO A 865 -31.00 -32.01 8.83
C PRO A 865 -30.84 -32.66 7.46
N ASN A 866 -30.91 -31.89 6.38
CA ASN A 866 -30.60 -32.43 5.05
C ASN A 866 -29.30 -33.23 5.17
N PRO A 867 -29.26 -34.50 4.70
CA PRO A 867 -28.00 -35.20 4.60
C PRO A 867 -27.11 -34.31 3.74
N ILE A 868 -26.10 -33.73 4.36
CA ILE A 868 -25.03 -33.09 3.61
C ILE A 868 -24.43 -34.26 2.84
N ASN A 869 -24.71 -34.37 1.54
CA ASN A 869 -24.02 -35.29 0.65
C ASN A 869 -22.54 -34.85 0.61
N ASN A 870 -21.79 -35.22 1.65
CA ASN A 870 -20.35 -34.98 1.80
C ASN A 870 -19.53 -35.80 0.79
N ASP A 871 -20.18 -36.63 -0.03
CA ASP A 871 -19.53 -37.39 -1.10
C ASP A 871 -19.15 -36.53 -2.32
N GLN A 872 -19.51 -35.24 -2.36
CA GLN A 872 -18.97 -34.31 -3.37
C GLN A 872 -17.93 -33.31 -2.83
N SER A 873 -17.72 -33.24 -1.51
CA SER A 873 -16.74 -32.32 -0.89
C SER A 873 -15.51 -33.02 -0.28
N SER A 874 -15.55 -34.33 -0.08
CA SER A 874 -14.47 -35.07 0.63
C SER A 874 -13.37 -35.68 -0.27
N SER A 875 -13.39 -35.52 -1.60
CA SER A 875 -12.34 -36.08 -2.48
C SER A 875 -11.12 -35.17 -2.74
N ARG A 876 -10.97 -34.06 -2.00
CA ARG A 876 -9.76 -33.21 -2.04
C ARG A 876 -9.10 -33.04 -0.67
N ALA A 877 -8.66 -34.15 -0.10
CA ALA A 877 -7.57 -34.18 0.88
C ALA A 877 -6.36 -34.89 0.23
N GLY A 878 -5.67 -34.16 -0.64
CA GLY A 878 -4.47 -34.62 -1.33
C GLY A 878 -3.65 -33.41 -1.76
N TYR A 879 -2.82 -32.92 -0.84
CA TYR A 879 -1.83 -31.90 -1.13
C TYR A 879 -0.83 -32.41 -2.18
N ASN A 880 -0.50 -31.56 -3.15
CA ASN A 880 0.44 -31.73 -4.27
C ASN A 880 -0.09 -32.47 -5.51
N LEU A 881 -0.69 -31.72 -6.45
CA LEU A 881 -0.58 -31.96 -7.90
C LEU A 881 -0.78 -30.63 -8.65
N LYS A 882 0.21 -30.25 -9.47
CA LYS A 882 0.16 -29.07 -10.38
C LYS A 882 -0.99 -29.23 -11.39
N PRO A 883 -1.69 -28.15 -11.78
CA PRO A 883 -2.64 -28.22 -12.87
C PRO A 883 -1.89 -28.11 -14.21
N THR A 884 -2.06 -29.11 -15.06
CA THR A 884 -1.77 -29.03 -16.50
C THR A 884 -3.08 -29.04 -17.27
N GLY A 885 -3.22 -28.11 -18.21
CA GLY A 885 -4.01 -28.31 -19.42
C GLY A 885 -5.31 -27.50 -19.50
N ASP A 886 -5.29 -26.54 -20.42
CA ASP A 886 -6.40 -25.71 -20.88
C ASP A 886 -7.68 -26.48 -21.23
N LYS A 887 -8.81 -25.91 -20.79
CA LYS A 887 -10.02 -25.64 -21.58
C LYS A 887 -11.07 -24.96 -20.69
N TYR A 888 -11.06 -23.63 -20.67
CA TYR A 888 -12.15 -22.84 -20.13
C TYR A 888 -13.10 -22.47 -21.27
N SER A 889 -14.27 -23.12 -21.31
CA SER A 889 -15.44 -22.61 -22.02
C SER A 889 -16.48 -22.16 -20.99
N ASN A 890 -16.90 -20.91 -21.14
CA ASN A 890 -17.92 -20.19 -20.38
C ASN A 890 -19.15 -21.02 -20.00
N HIS A 891 -19.40 -21.13 -18.69
CA HIS A 891 -20.76 -21.03 -18.16
C HIS A 891 -20.70 -20.50 -16.73
N PHE A 892 -21.26 -19.29 -16.57
CA PHE A 892 -21.56 -18.65 -15.29
C PHE A 892 -22.33 -19.61 -14.38
N LYS A 893 -21.64 -20.30 -13.47
CA LYS A 893 -22.28 -20.84 -12.27
C LYS A 893 -22.57 -19.64 -11.39
N ARG A 894 -23.75 -19.04 -11.56
CA ARG A 894 -24.37 -18.19 -10.53
C ARG A 894 -24.11 -18.87 -9.18
N LEU A 895 -23.60 -18.11 -8.22
CA LEU A 895 -23.55 -18.47 -6.80
C LEU A 895 -24.98 -18.69 -6.30
N ALA A 896 -25.59 -19.80 -6.72
CA ALA A 896 -26.99 -20.11 -6.51
C ALA A 896 -27.12 -20.70 -5.11
N PHE A 897 -27.00 -19.84 -4.10
CA PHE A 897 -27.45 -20.13 -2.74
C PHE A 897 -28.96 -20.39 -2.67
N PHE A 898 -29.67 -20.02 -3.75
CA PHE A 898 -31.09 -20.25 -3.97
C PHE A 898 -31.29 -21.24 -5.11
N VAL A 899 -32.07 -22.29 -4.84
CA VAL A 899 -32.71 -23.07 -5.91
C VAL A 899 -33.93 -22.26 -6.35
N PRO A 900 -33.97 -21.70 -7.58
CA PRO A 900 -35.18 -21.08 -8.07
C PRO A 900 -36.31 -22.11 -8.07
N VAL A 901 -37.40 -21.83 -7.35
CA VAL A 901 -38.65 -22.56 -7.50
C VAL A 901 -39.24 -22.10 -8.82
N VAL A 902 -39.07 -22.90 -9.86
CA VAL A 902 -39.78 -22.69 -11.13
C VAL A 902 -41.24 -23.00 -10.86
N PRO A 903 -42.19 -22.07 -11.09
CA PRO A 903 -43.60 -22.40 -11.02
C PRO A 903 -43.89 -23.39 -12.16
N ASP A 904 -44.28 -24.62 -11.82
CA ASP A 904 -44.88 -25.53 -12.79
C ASP A 904 -46.20 -24.90 -13.24
N ASN A 905 -46.30 -24.50 -14.51
CA ASN A 905 -47.56 -24.53 -15.25
C ASN A 905 -47.39 -24.45 -16.77
N GLU A 906 -48.31 -25.16 -17.42
CA GLU A 906 -48.64 -25.23 -18.85
C GLU A 906 -47.76 -26.11 -19.76
N THR A 907 -47.91 -27.43 -19.59
CA THR A 907 -47.96 -28.35 -20.75
C THR A 907 -49.16 -28.01 -21.63
N MET A 908 -48.96 -27.20 -22.67
CA MET A 908 -49.87 -27.16 -23.82
C MET A 908 -49.64 -28.40 -24.69
N HIS A 909 -50.66 -29.24 -24.79
CA HIS A 909 -50.82 -30.18 -25.89
C HIS A 909 -51.20 -29.43 -27.17
N THR A 910 -50.33 -29.44 -28.17
CA THR A 910 -50.74 -29.42 -29.59
C THR A 910 -49.72 -30.17 -30.46
N VAL A 911 -50.28 -30.92 -31.40
CA VAL A 911 -49.68 -31.89 -32.32
C VAL A 911 -49.25 -31.19 -33.63
N ALA A 912 -48.08 -31.58 -34.16
CA ALA A 912 -47.57 -31.44 -35.56
C ALA A 912 -47.41 -29.99 -36.13
N ASP A 913 -46.39 -29.59 -36.91
CA ASP A 913 -45.68 -30.25 -38.01
C ASP A 913 -44.33 -29.53 -38.34
N PHE A 914 -43.34 -30.31 -38.79
CA PHE A 914 -42.33 -30.10 -39.87
C PHE A 914 -41.42 -28.82 -39.99
N VAL A 915 -40.09 -29.08 -39.98
CA VAL A 915 -39.04 -28.76 -41.02
C VAL A 915 -37.97 -27.64 -40.84
N PHE A 916 -36.72 -28.15 -40.81
CA PHE A 916 -35.39 -27.70 -41.32
C PHE A 916 -34.65 -26.45 -40.83
N LYS A 917 -33.43 -26.74 -40.32
CA LYS A 917 -32.09 -26.17 -40.58
C LYS A 917 -31.94 -24.65 -40.84
N SER A 918 -31.12 -24.03 -40.00
CA SER A 918 -29.75 -23.59 -40.32
C SER A 918 -28.95 -23.35 -39.05
#